data_AF-A0A1F3BQF7-F1
#
_entry.id   AF-A0A1F3BQF7-F1
#
_cell.length_a   1.000
_cell.length_b   1.000
_cell.length_c   1.000
_cell.angle_alpha   90.00
_cell.angle_beta   90.00
_cell.angle_gamma   90.00
#
_symmetry.space_group_name_H-M   'P 1'
#
loop_
_entity.id
_entity.type
_entity.pdbx_description
1 polymer ?
#
loop_
_entity_poly.entity_id
_entity_poly.type
_entity_poly.pdbx_seq_one_letter_code
_entity_poly.pdbx_strand_id
1 'polypeptide(L)'
;MNARRPRWMSTRDGQRRVCRRAAFALCLASMGWACAAPTTGPRSSSPASIVITGASVDAGRHVVVTFTVTRGGSGVPLDGVRAAQPAWTLAGLAVHPITELPTWKSYLLFGADVLPRVPVAGPGTPDPFVLRDARQPWYEDGGLVRDLERGNFTYTYAKALPEGYDTSQTLRVGVWLRGVTPGTEQTTSTFDFVPGSGPPQARELVMDENCSSCHGLRQGHDASRTGWKVCVTCHTYQNADADTVDPAAMAGATPATDPNPLEFGRLIPRVHRGGRLPTLYRSSWTEPAPARPIVGPIPLPFSPPYPGMPMRNAPLPGRKFSVVDDLNGMGEVVFGAIAELGGNGQPPLPVPSGLVHYPQDYRNCRACHANAALESDTVTVASRPSCQGCHPDVWYGEGGTDENHFPHAGGPQPDDTRCADCHVAGPNLQVPIAEVHVPPYRSSSYSPLQIELLTIEDVKPGMRPTVRFRVSDRNGPIRSMYAPSPSVDAVSGIPRRLDRMGFVLSGPSHEYQTRNNFGEERFAASGFDFRGPLGVWPYADTAPSWEYVWWGITADADGAFTYTFVAAIPPDASGTWAVGIHIARNEDTPEGQDTPTQLYDRTTDRFLWPYTGEPVMETAPDVVAYVDLAAGRLGEGNPVPRRKVVDFDRCNRCHDRRAFHDGRTSLELCVMCHAGGTTDWNRRPKDASGNTNLSQVLSPDSFGTYDGIEERSVHLKVLIHRIHTGARIGSASLGLSRPFTAYGWPGGQDKAFFFDEITLPRGVDNCAICHDGTTFEIENILPGLQQPTFANETGNRLHGGTAVHAAREPSTPPIQAACSACHNTRANATHSSQYTTIEGVEGCLPCHGKDGTSALSVAHGIEEVTP
;
A
#
# COMPACT_ATOMS: atom_id res chain seq x y z
N MET A 1 37.24 -19.00 29.36
CA MET A 1 38.06 -20.21 29.13
C MET A 1 37.18 -21.29 28.48
N ASN A 2 37.65 -21.86 27.38
CA ASN A 2 37.10 -22.91 26.50
C ASN A 2 36.14 -23.94 27.16
N ALA A 3 34.93 -24.15 26.62
CA ALA A 3 34.51 -25.18 25.64
C ALA A 3 34.52 -26.64 26.22
N ARG A 4 33.54 -27.54 26.03
CA ARG A 4 32.93 -28.05 24.78
C ARG A 4 31.70 -28.95 25.07
N ARG A 5 30.77 -29.00 24.11
CA ARG A 5 29.75 -30.06 23.90
C ARG A 5 30.40 -31.34 23.32
N PRO A 6 29.86 -32.55 23.56
CA PRO A 6 30.28 -33.75 22.82
C PRO A 6 29.43 -33.98 21.55
N ARG A 7 30.14 -34.32 20.47
CA ARG A 7 29.66 -34.89 19.20
C ARG A 7 29.17 -36.33 19.41
N TRP A 8 28.16 -36.73 18.63
CA TRP A 8 27.93 -38.14 18.29
C TRP A 8 28.02 -38.31 16.77
N MET A 9 28.82 -39.28 16.36
CA MET A 9 29.09 -39.64 14.97
C MET A 9 28.78 -41.13 14.81
N SER A 10 27.84 -41.43 13.90
CA SER A 10 27.73 -42.61 13.02
C SER A 10 28.20 -44.00 13.52
N THR A 11 27.29 -44.98 13.48
CA THR A 11 27.55 -46.24 12.76
C THR A 11 26.30 -46.74 12.02
N ARG A 12 26.54 -47.16 10.77
CA ARG A 12 25.64 -47.89 9.88
C ARG A 12 25.63 -49.37 10.29
N ASP A 13 24.48 -49.96 10.53
CA ASP A 13 24.14 -51.31 10.05
C ASP A 13 22.68 -51.64 10.34
N GLY A 14 21.93 -52.04 9.33
CA GLY A 14 20.50 -52.33 9.48
C GLY A 14 19.66 -52.27 8.20
N GLN A 15 20.26 -52.44 7.03
CA GLN A 15 19.53 -52.78 5.80
C GLN A 15 20.16 -54.03 5.19
N ARG A 16 19.42 -55.14 5.23
CA ARG A 16 19.39 -56.25 4.25
C ARG A 16 18.82 -57.50 4.92
N ARG A 17 17.52 -57.75 4.70
CA ARG A 17 16.93 -59.07 4.40
C ARG A 17 15.42 -58.89 4.17
N VAL A 18 14.92 -59.66 3.20
CA VAL A 18 13.53 -59.74 2.72
C VAL A 18 13.13 -58.71 1.65
N CYS A 19 13.93 -58.64 0.59
CA CYS A 19 13.41 -58.48 -0.78
C CYS A 19 13.72 -59.77 -1.53
N ARG A 20 12.71 -60.61 -1.75
CA ARG A 20 12.60 -61.64 -2.83
C ARG A 20 11.41 -62.55 -2.50
N ARG A 21 10.21 -62.10 -2.86
CA ARG A 21 8.99 -62.88 -3.20
C ARG A 21 7.83 -61.90 -3.33
N ALA A 22 7.71 -61.24 -4.48
CA ALA A 22 6.47 -60.62 -4.99
C ALA A 22 6.79 -59.88 -6.31
N ALA A 23 7.17 -60.62 -7.34
CA ALA A 23 7.09 -60.19 -8.72
C ALA A 23 6.30 -61.28 -9.44
N PHE A 24 5.28 -60.89 -10.22
CA PHE A 24 4.19 -61.70 -10.79
C PHE A 24 2.91 -61.80 -9.94
N ALA A 25 2.16 -60.69 -9.84
CA ALA A 25 0.69 -60.67 -9.81
C ALA A 25 0.15 -59.22 -9.74
N LEU A 26 0.51 -58.35 -10.69
CA LEU A 26 -0.11 -57.02 -10.78
C LEU A 26 -0.31 -56.59 -12.24
N CYS A 27 -1.18 -57.32 -12.93
CA CYS A 27 -1.91 -56.89 -14.12
C CYS A 27 -3.30 -57.51 -14.00
N LEU A 28 -4.35 -56.68 -14.11
CA LEU A 28 -5.79 -56.95 -13.91
C LEU A 28 -6.36 -56.62 -12.53
N ALA A 29 -6.47 -55.31 -12.24
CA ALA A 29 -7.56 -54.77 -11.41
C ALA A 29 -7.78 -53.28 -11.75
N SER A 30 -8.13 -53.03 -13.01
CA SER A 30 -8.75 -51.78 -13.45
C SER A 30 -10.24 -51.86 -13.12
N MET A 31 -10.65 -51.41 -11.93
CA MET A 31 -12.06 -51.13 -11.61
C MET A 31 -12.15 -50.15 -10.44
N GLY A 32 -12.86 -49.04 -10.71
CA GLY A 32 -12.95 -47.81 -9.94
C GLY A 32 -12.95 -47.92 -8.41
N TRP A 33 -11.92 -47.33 -7.81
CA TRP A 33 -12.03 -46.62 -6.54
C TRP A 33 -11.79 -45.15 -6.83
N ALA A 34 -12.87 -44.41 -7.02
CA ALA A 34 -12.84 -42.96 -6.87
C ALA A 34 -12.48 -42.68 -5.41
N CYS A 35 -11.26 -42.22 -5.16
CA CYS A 35 -10.96 -41.51 -3.93
C CYS A 35 -11.84 -40.26 -3.95
N ALA A 36 -12.98 -40.30 -3.24
CA ALA A 36 -13.69 -39.09 -2.88
C ALA A 36 -12.69 -38.23 -2.10
N ALA A 37 -12.25 -37.12 -2.71
CA ALA A 37 -11.63 -36.05 -1.95
C ALA A 37 -12.57 -35.70 -0.79
N PRO A 38 -12.08 -35.47 0.43
CA PRO A 38 -12.94 -35.05 1.52
C PRO A 38 -13.64 -33.77 1.08
N THR A 39 -14.95 -33.87 0.84
CA THR A 39 -15.80 -32.70 0.66
C THR A 39 -15.83 -32.00 2.01
N THR A 40 -15.13 -30.88 2.11
CA THR A 40 -15.45 -29.89 3.13
C THR A 40 -16.79 -29.30 2.71
N GLY A 41 -17.88 -29.90 3.21
CA GLY A 41 -19.18 -29.25 3.15
C GLY A 41 -19.08 -27.87 3.82
N PRO A 42 -19.94 -26.91 3.45
CA PRO A 42 -19.94 -25.61 4.08
C PRO A 42 -20.11 -25.80 5.59
N ARG A 43 -19.07 -25.47 6.36
CA ARG A 43 -19.22 -25.29 7.81
C ARG A 43 -19.96 -23.97 8.03
N SER A 44 -21.27 -24.00 7.82
CA SER A 44 -22.17 -23.01 8.40
C SER A 44 -22.28 -23.31 9.90
N SER A 45 -21.23 -23.02 10.67
CA SER A 45 -21.39 -22.86 12.12
C SER A 45 -22.07 -21.51 12.34
N SER A 46 -23.27 -21.52 12.93
CA SER A 46 -23.97 -20.27 13.24
C SER A 46 -23.06 -19.31 14.01
N PRO A 47 -23.02 -18.01 13.67
CA PRO A 47 -22.02 -17.09 14.20
C PRO A 47 -22.22 -16.89 15.71
N ALA A 48 -21.11 -16.84 16.45
CA ALA A 48 -21.10 -16.48 17.86
C ALA A 48 -21.09 -14.95 18.02
N SER A 49 -21.80 -14.44 19.02
CA SER A 49 -21.86 -13.02 19.34
C SER A 49 -21.78 -12.78 20.85
N ILE A 50 -21.09 -11.71 21.25
CA ILE A 50 -21.07 -11.19 22.62
C ILE A 50 -21.44 -9.70 22.60
N VAL A 51 -22.31 -9.29 23.52
CA VAL A 51 -22.74 -7.89 23.66
C VAL A 51 -22.77 -7.52 25.13
N ILE A 52 -22.10 -6.44 25.50
CA ILE A 52 -22.21 -5.84 26.84
C ILE A 52 -23.48 -5.00 26.87
N THR A 53 -24.34 -5.23 27.86
CA THR A 53 -25.62 -4.53 28.02
C THR A 53 -25.61 -3.51 29.16
N GLY A 54 -24.59 -3.56 30.03
CA GLY A 54 -24.46 -2.65 31.15
C GLY A 54 -23.20 -2.90 31.97
N ALA A 55 -22.79 -1.90 32.75
CA ALA A 55 -21.71 -2.01 33.71
C ALA A 55 -21.95 -1.10 34.92
N SER A 56 -21.43 -1.49 36.08
CA SER A 56 -21.51 -0.75 37.34
C SER A 56 -20.30 -1.04 38.22
N VAL A 57 -20.11 -0.29 39.31
CA VAL A 57 -19.10 -0.58 40.34
C VAL A 57 -19.81 -0.99 41.62
N ASP A 58 -19.42 -2.13 42.19
CA ASP A 58 -20.00 -2.61 43.45
C ASP A 58 -19.37 -1.94 44.69
N ALA A 59 -19.88 -2.27 45.88
CA ALA A 59 -19.38 -1.73 47.15
C ALA A 59 -17.92 -2.14 47.46
N GLY A 60 -17.45 -3.25 46.87
CA GLY A 60 -16.05 -3.70 46.94
C GLY A 60 -15.13 -3.03 45.91
N ARG A 61 -15.64 -2.07 45.13
CA ARG A 61 -14.97 -1.41 43.99
C ARG A 61 -14.69 -2.33 42.81
N HIS A 62 -15.34 -3.49 42.73
CA HIS A 62 -15.25 -4.36 41.57
C HIS A 62 -16.21 -3.87 40.49
N VAL A 63 -15.73 -3.83 39.25
CA VAL A 63 -16.61 -3.58 38.11
C VAL A 63 -17.46 -4.83 37.88
N VAL A 64 -18.77 -4.66 37.73
CA VAL A 64 -19.74 -5.71 37.42
C VAL A 64 -20.37 -5.40 36.08
N VAL A 65 -20.19 -6.29 35.11
CA VAL A 65 -20.64 -6.15 33.73
C VAL A 65 -21.81 -7.09 33.48
N THR A 66 -22.90 -6.61 32.91
CA THR A 66 -23.98 -7.44 32.37
C THR A 66 -23.76 -7.62 30.88
N PHE A 67 -23.88 -8.85 30.38
CA PHE A 67 -23.63 -9.15 28.97
C PHE A 67 -24.48 -10.32 28.47
N THR A 68 -24.62 -10.42 27.15
CA THR A 68 -25.30 -11.53 26.47
C THR A 68 -24.35 -12.25 25.54
N VAL A 69 -24.47 -13.58 25.47
CA VAL A 69 -23.75 -14.40 24.48
C VAL A 69 -24.76 -15.22 23.70
N THR A 70 -24.70 -15.11 22.37
CA THR A 70 -25.57 -15.84 21.46
C THR A 70 -24.80 -16.62 20.41
N ARG A 71 -25.42 -17.66 19.85
CA ARG A 71 -24.94 -18.41 18.68
C ARG A 71 -26.11 -18.62 17.74
N GLY A 72 -26.02 -18.09 16.51
CA GLY A 72 -27.16 -18.09 15.58
C GLY A 72 -28.40 -17.40 16.14
N GLY A 73 -28.21 -16.34 16.93
CA GLY A 73 -29.29 -15.60 17.60
C GLY A 73 -29.86 -16.28 18.86
N SER A 74 -29.47 -17.51 19.18
CA SER A 74 -29.93 -18.22 20.39
C SER A 74 -28.95 -18.04 21.55
N GLY A 75 -29.45 -17.85 22.77
CA GLY A 75 -28.61 -17.74 23.97
C GLY A 75 -27.76 -18.99 24.21
N VAL A 76 -26.49 -18.79 24.57
CA VAL A 76 -25.52 -19.86 24.84
C VAL A 76 -25.54 -20.19 26.35
N PRO A 77 -25.45 -21.47 26.78
CA PRO A 77 -25.33 -21.83 28.20
C PRO A 77 -23.95 -21.46 28.77
N LEU A 78 -23.82 -21.39 30.10
CA LEU A 78 -22.57 -20.99 30.79
C LEU A 78 -21.32 -21.76 30.33
N ASP A 79 -21.41 -23.07 30.13
CA ASP A 79 -20.27 -23.88 29.65
C ASP A 79 -19.85 -23.48 28.23
N GLY A 80 -20.79 -23.09 27.39
CA GLY A 80 -20.51 -22.56 26.06
C GLY A 80 -19.85 -21.19 26.10
N VAL A 81 -20.21 -20.34 27.08
CA VAL A 81 -19.52 -19.06 27.33
C VAL A 81 -18.08 -19.32 27.76
N ARG A 82 -17.85 -20.23 28.71
CA ARG A 82 -16.50 -20.60 29.16
C ARG A 82 -15.67 -21.17 28.01
N ALA A 83 -16.25 -21.99 27.15
CA ALA A 83 -15.59 -22.53 25.96
C ALA A 83 -15.24 -21.44 24.93
N ALA A 84 -16.00 -20.35 24.86
CA ALA A 84 -15.70 -19.21 23.99
C ALA A 84 -14.57 -18.30 24.54
N GLN A 85 -14.12 -18.54 25.78
CA GLN A 85 -12.98 -17.87 26.41
C GLN A 85 -13.05 -16.32 26.33
N PRO A 86 -14.06 -15.69 26.97
CA PRO A 86 -14.16 -14.24 26.99
C PRO A 86 -12.99 -13.63 27.78
N ALA A 87 -12.34 -12.64 27.18
CA ALA A 87 -11.24 -11.91 27.78
C ALA A 87 -11.60 -10.42 27.92
N TRP A 88 -11.37 -9.86 29.11
CA TRP A 88 -11.95 -8.59 29.54
C TRP A 88 -10.90 -7.51 29.73
N THR A 89 -11.14 -6.30 29.23
CA THR A 89 -10.30 -5.12 29.46
C THR A 89 -11.04 -4.05 30.23
N LEU A 90 -10.30 -3.21 30.96
CA LEU A 90 -10.86 -2.11 31.73
C LEU A 90 -9.91 -0.91 31.66
N ALA A 91 -10.42 0.21 31.15
CA ALA A 91 -9.67 1.47 31.05
C ALA A 91 -10.54 2.66 31.52
N GLY A 92 -9.90 3.68 32.08
CA GLY A 92 -10.53 4.96 32.41
C GLY A 92 -10.06 6.06 31.46
N LEU A 93 -10.97 6.96 31.08
CA LEU A 93 -10.65 8.16 30.33
C LEU A 93 -10.04 9.19 31.31
N ALA A 94 -8.73 9.25 31.36
CA ALA A 94 -7.95 10.13 32.24
C ALA A 94 -7.49 11.39 31.51
N VAL A 95 -6.71 12.23 32.19
CA VAL A 95 -5.95 13.33 31.59
C VAL A 95 -4.50 12.87 31.45
N HIS A 96 -3.92 13.07 30.26
CA HIS A 96 -2.53 12.72 30.02
C HIS A 96 -1.61 13.64 30.85
N PRO A 97 -0.61 13.10 31.57
CA PRO A 97 0.13 13.84 32.59
C PRO A 97 1.01 15.01 32.08
N ILE A 98 1.23 15.10 30.77
CA ILE A 98 2.05 16.15 30.14
C ILE A 98 1.26 16.97 29.13
N THR A 99 0.56 16.32 28.20
CA THR A 99 -0.21 17.01 27.17
C THR A 99 -1.51 17.62 27.69
N GLU A 100 -1.97 17.24 28.88
CA GLU A 100 -3.26 17.63 29.46
C GLU A 100 -4.49 17.25 28.62
N LEU A 101 -4.29 16.44 27.58
CA LEU A 101 -5.36 15.95 26.73
C LEU A 101 -6.07 14.76 27.37
N PRO A 102 -7.38 14.55 27.13
CA PRO A 102 -8.04 13.31 27.49
C PRO A 102 -7.25 12.10 26.94
N THR A 103 -7.11 11.01 27.68
CA THR A 103 -6.40 9.81 27.22
C THR A 103 -6.91 8.56 27.91
N TRP A 104 -6.86 7.40 27.24
CA TRP A 104 -7.21 6.14 27.87
C TRP A 104 -6.07 5.66 28.75
N LYS A 105 -6.39 5.24 29.98
CA LYS A 105 -5.47 4.66 30.96
C LYS A 105 -6.00 3.30 31.38
N SER A 106 -5.19 2.25 31.26
CA SER A 106 -5.58 0.90 31.65
C SER A 106 -5.55 0.71 33.16
N TYR A 107 -6.55 -0.01 33.69
CA TYR A 107 -6.56 -0.48 35.08
C TYR A 107 -5.96 -1.88 35.24
N LEU A 108 -5.70 -2.59 34.14
CA LEU A 108 -5.26 -3.97 34.13
C LEU A 108 -3.81 -4.06 33.65
N LEU A 109 -2.86 -3.72 34.50
CA LEU A 109 -1.43 -3.80 34.20
C LEU A 109 -0.89 -5.18 34.59
N PHE A 110 -1.29 -6.22 33.85
CA PHE A 110 -0.91 -7.62 34.12
C PHE A 110 0.07 -8.22 33.12
N GLY A 111 0.59 -7.42 32.18
CA GLY A 111 1.58 -7.87 31.22
C GLY A 111 2.76 -8.57 31.90
N ALA A 112 3.32 -9.57 31.24
CA ALA A 112 4.42 -10.36 31.76
C ALA A 112 5.67 -9.48 31.98
N ASP A 113 5.92 -8.59 31.02
CA ASP A 113 7.04 -7.67 31.04
C ASP A 113 6.87 -6.54 32.06
N VAL A 114 7.97 -6.20 32.70
CA VAL A 114 8.10 -5.08 33.63
C VAL A 114 9.08 -4.09 33.02
N LEU A 115 8.57 -2.94 32.60
CA LEU A 115 9.34 -1.86 32.00
C LEU A 115 9.97 -1.02 33.13
N PRO A 116 11.31 -0.96 33.25
CA PRO A 116 11.97 -0.18 34.29
C PRO A 116 11.65 1.32 34.19
N ARG A 117 11.41 1.78 32.96
CA ARG A 117 11.18 3.20 32.63
C ARG A 117 10.22 3.31 31.46
N VAL A 118 9.15 4.10 31.61
CA VAL A 118 8.24 4.46 30.50
C VAL A 118 8.08 5.99 30.46
N PRO A 119 8.77 6.66 29.52
CA PRO A 119 8.59 8.09 29.25
C PRO A 119 7.22 8.33 28.59
N VAL A 120 6.23 8.77 29.37
CA VAL A 120 4.83 8.86 28.90
C VAL A 120 4.63 9.82 27.73
N ALA A 121 5.44 10.89 27.63
CA ALA A 121 5.44 11.80 26.49
C ALA A 121 6.51 11.45 25.44
N GLY A 122 7.31 10.39 25.65
CA GLY A 122 8.45 10.05 24.83
C GLY A 122 9.77 10.65 25.36
N PRO A 123 10.84 10.57 24.59
CA PRO A 123 12.16 11.09 24.96
C PRO A 123 12.11 12.56 25.39
N GLY A 124 12.81 12.89 26.48
CA GLY A 124 12.73 14.21 27.10
C GLY A 124 11.58 14.41 28.11
N THR A 125 10.75 13.38 28.36
CA THR A 125 9.77 13.38 29.47
C THR A 125 10.48 13.73 30.79
N PRO A 126 10.03 14.77 31.53
CA PRO A 126 10.58 15.10 32.85
C PRO A 126 10.42 13.94 33.84
N ASP A 127 11.42 13.72 34.69
CA ASP A 127 11.49 12.53 35.58
C ASP A 127 10.22 12.26 36.42
N PRO A 128 9.53 13.28 37.00
CA PRO A 128 8.30 13.06 37.77
C PRO A 128 7.15 12.40 36.99
N PHE A 129 7.18 12.48 35.66
CA PHE A 129 6.14 11.94 34.78
C PHE A 129 6.55 10.61 34.13
N VAL A 130 7.74 10.09 34.45
CA VAL A 130 8.21 8.80 33.97
C VAL A 130 7.63 7.70 34.84
N LEU A 131 6.93 6.73 34.23
CA LEU A 131 6.48 5.54 34.97
C LEU A 131 7.67 4.60 35.22
N ARG A 132 7.76 4.03 36.41
CA ARG A 132 8.82 3.10 36.81
C ARG A 132 8.22 1.75 37.15
N ASP A 133 8.95 0.68 36.82
CA ASP A 133 8.57 -0.71 37.05
C ASP A 133 7.13 -1.02 36.61
N ALA A 134 6.73 -0.43 35.48
CA ALA A 134 5.38 -0.50 34.96
C ALA A 134 5.18 -1.80 34.18
N ARG A 135 4.12 -2.55 34.52
CA ARG A 135 3.66 -3.66 33.68
C ARG A 135 2.85 -3.13 32.51
N GLN A 136 2.94 -3.80 31.37
CA GLN A 136 2.09 -3.49 30.22
C GLN A 136 0.61 -3.75 30.53
N PRO A 137 -0.32 -3.01 29.90
CA PRO A 137 -1.74 -3.34 29.88
C PRO A 137 -2.03 -4.75 29.36
N TRP A 138 -3.01 -5.42 29.97
CA TRP A 138 -3.42 -6.77 29.65
C TRP A 138 -4.91 -6.98 29.91
N TYR A 139 -5.42 -8.18 29.66
CA TYR A 139 -6.80 -8.55 29.95
C TYR A 139 -6.94 -9.41 31.21
N GLU A 140 -8.15 -9.47 31.74
CA GLU A 140 -8.55 -10.38 32.81
C GLU A 140 -9.45 -11.49 32.26
N ASP A 141 -9.22 -12.72 32.70
CA ASP A 141 -10.06 -13.89 32.39
C ASP A 141 -10.44 -14.70 33.65
N GLY A 142 -9.96 -14.27 34.84
CA GLY A 142 -10.16 -14.95 36.12
C GLY A 142 -11.33 -14.44 36.99
N GLY A 143 -12.07 -13.42 36.53
CA GLY A 143 -13.25 -12.89 37.24
C GLY A 143 -14.43 -13.87 37.34
N LEU A 144 -15.44 -13.50 38.12
CA LEU A 144 -16.59 -14.36 38.41
C LEU A 144 -17.70 -14.18 37.36
N VAL A 145 -17.98 -15.23 36.58
CA VAL A 145 -19.15 -15.29 35.69
C VAL A 145 -20.34 -15.91 36.42
N ARG A 146 -21.52 -15.26 36.37
CA ARG A 146 -22.81 -15.81 36.85
C ARG A 146 -23.82 -15.86 35.72
N ASP A 147 -24.57 -16.95 35.66
CA ASP A 147 -25.68 -17.14 34.71
C ASP A 147 -26.94 -16.44 35.24
N LEU A 148 -27.57 -15.62 34.40
CA LEU A 148 -28.85 -14.95 34.65
C LEU A 148 -30.00 -15.55 33.81
N GLU A 149 -29.75 -16.70 33.18
CA GLU A 149 -30.62 -17.41 32.25
C GLU A 149 -30.74 -16.77 30.85
N ARG A 150 -31.18 -17.59 29.88
CA ARG A 150 -31.45 -17.20 28.48
C ARG A 150 -30.27 -16.52 27.77
N GLY A 151 -29.04 -16.89 28.13
CA GLY A 151 -27.82 -16.33 27.54
C GLY A 151 -27.42 -14.96 28.10
N ASN A 152 -28.04 -14.52 29.21
CA ASN A 152 -27.64 -13.32 29.96
C ASN A 152 -26.71 -13.72 31.10
N PHE A 153 -25.69 -12.90 31.34
CA PHE A 153 -24.64 -13.19 32.32
C PHE A 153 -24.19 -11.92 33.03
N THR A 154 -23.59 -12.10 34.20
CA THR A 154 -22.72 -11.08 34.80
C THR A 154 -21.28 -11.53 34.84
N TYR A 155 -20.34 -10.62 34.59
CA TYR A 155 -18.92 -10.78 34.90
C TYR A 155 -18.52 -9.78 35.99
N THR A 156 -18.00 -10.27 37.11
CA THR A 156 -17.40 -9.42 38.15
C THR A 156 -15.89 -9.52 38.05
N TYR A 157 -15.23 -8.38 37.81
CA TYR A 157 -13.77 -8.34 37.75
C TYR A 157 -13.17 -8.79 39.09
N ALA A 158 -12.13 -9.63 39.04
CA ALA A 158 -11.34 -9.99 40.21
C ALA A 158 -10.53 -8.78 40.73
N LYS A 159 -10.05 -7.92 39.82
CA LYS A 159 -9.39 -6.67 40.18
C LYS A 159 -10.39 -5.60 40.63
N ALA A 160 -10.27 -5.17 41.88
CA ALA A 160 -10.95 -3.96 42.36
C ALA A 160 -10.29 -2.70 41.80
N LEU A 161 -11.09 -1.66 41.54
CA LEU A 161 -10.58 -0.32 41.27
C LEU A 161 -9.76 0.20 42.47
N PRO A 162 -8.75 1.07 42.22
CA PRO A 162 -7.96 1.67 43.28
C PRO A 162 -8.82 2.39 44.31
N GLU A 163 -8.32 2.48 45.54
CA GLU A 163 -8.91 3.36 46.54
C GLU A 163 -8.87 4.82 46.07
N GLY A 164 -9.97 5.56 46.29
CA GLY A 164 -10.08 6.95 45.84
C GLY A 164 -10.19 7.13 44.32
N TYR A 165 -10.57 6.10 43.56
CA TYR A 165 -10.81 6.24 42.12
C TYR A 165 -11.85 7.35 41.83
N ASP A 166 -11.68 8.03 40.71
CA ASP A 166 -12.57 9.11 40.30
C ASP A 166 -13.93 8.54 39.83
N THR A 167 -14.96 8.75 40.65
CA THR A 167 -16.31 8.28 40.34
C THR A 167 -16.98 9.04 39.19
N SER A 168 -16.48 10.22 38.83
CA SER A 168 -16.97 11.00 37.68
C SER A 168 -16.30 10.61 36.36
N GLN A 169 -15.25 9.79 36.43
CA GLN A 169 -14.50 9.34 35.27
C GLN A 169 -15.34 8.42 34.38
N THR A 170 -15.21 8.57 33.07
CA THR A 170 -15.71 7.57 32.12
C THR A 170 -14.82 6.35 32.12
N LEU A 171 -15.40 5.18 32.38
CA LEU A 171 -14.74 3.88 32.27
C LEU A 171 -15.23 3.15 31.02
N ARG A 172 -14.31 2.50 30.32
CA ARG A 172 -14.57 1.61 29.18
C ARG A 172 -14.27 0.17 29.57
N VAL A 173 -15.28 -0.68 29.45
CA VAL A 173 -15.17 -2.13 29.48
C VAL A 173 -15.02 -2.63 28.05
N GLY A 174 -14.07 -3.51 27.79
CA GLY A 174 -13.98 -4.25 26.54
C GLY A 174 -14.03 -5.76 26.77
N VAL A 175 -14.60 -6.50 25.83
CA VAL A 175 -14.58 -7.98 25.84
C VAL A 175 -14.48 -8.52 24.43
N TRP A 176 -13.73 -9.61 24.23
CA TRP A 176 -13.79 -10.40 23.01
C TRP A 176 -13.72 -11.90 23.30
N LEU A 177 -14.10 -12.73 22.32
CA LEU A 177 -14.10 -14.20 22.43
C LEU A 177 -12.83 -14.81 21.84
N ARG A 178 -11.86 -15.20 22.69
CA ARG A 178 -10.61 -15.82 22.24
C ARG A 178 -10.79 -17.21 21.61
N GLY A 179 -11.85 -17.91 21.99
CA GLY A 179 -12.19 -19.22 21.43
C GLY A 179 -12.78 -19.16 20.03
N VAL A 180 -12.93 -17.97 19.43
CA VAL A 180 -13.49 -17.77 18.08
C VAL A 180 -12.44 -17.08 17.21
N THR A 181 -11.77 -17.88 16.36
CA THR A 181 -10.73 -17.41 15.45
C THR A 181 -11.01 -17.89 14.01
N PRO A 182 -11.03 -16.99 13.01
CA PRO A 182 -10.90 -15.55 13.15
C PRO A 182 -12.12 -14.92 13.86
N GLY A 183 -11.88 -13.84 14.60
CA GLY A 183 -12.90 -13.03 15.25
C GLY A 183 -13.74 -12.26 14.22
N THR A 184 -15.00 -11.99 14.56
CA THR A 184 -15.94 -11.22 13.73
C THR A 184 -16.28 -9.89 14.40
N GLU A 185 -17.04 -9.01 13.74
CA GLU A 185 -17.56 -7.79 14.37
C GLU A 185 -18.44 -8.10 15.59
N GLN A 186 -19.07 -9.28 15.59
CA GLN A 186 -20.00 -9.71 16.64
C GLN A 186 -19.29 -10.35 17.84
N THR A 187 -18.01 -10.71 17.73
CA THR A 187 -17.26 -11.40 18.78
C THR A 187 -16.51 -10.45 19.71
N THR A 188 -16.64 -9.14 19.53
CA THR A 188 -16.08 -8.10 20.39
C THR A 188 -17.17 -7.11 20.78
N SER A 189 -17.15 -6.63 22.02
CA SER A 189 -18.05 -5.57 22.49
C SER A 189 -17.30 -4.61 23.40
N THR A 190 -17.70 -3.34 23.39
CA THR A 190 -17.24 -2.34 24.36
C THR A 190 -18.43 -1.61 24.98
N PHE A 191 -18.26 -1.08 26.19
CA PHE A 191 -19.29 -0.32 26.89
C PHE A 191 -18.66 0.76 27.76
N ASP A 192 -19.14 1.99 27.62
CA ASP A 192 -18.68 3.15 28.38
C ASP A 192 -19.71 3.52 29.45
N PHE A 193 -19.25 3.80 30.67
CA PHE A 193 -20.11 4.19 31.79
C PHE A 193 -19.38 5.08 32.79
N VAL A 194 -20.15 5.80 33.61
CA VAL A 194 -19.61 6.62 34.72
C VAL A 194 -20.03 5.99 36.05
N PRO A 195 -19.09 5.60 36.92
CA PRO A 195 -19.41 4.93 38.18
C PRO A 195 -20.36 5.73 39.09
N GLY A 196 -20.18 7.05 39.14
CA GLY A 196 -20.95 8.00 39.94
C GLY A 196 -22.28 8.43 39.31
N SER A 197 -22.71 7.77 38.23
CA SER A 197 -23.83 8.16 37.34
C SER A 197 -23.53 9.37 36.44
N GLY A 198 -24.32 9.52 35.36
CA GLY A 198 -24.14 10.54 34.34
C GLY A 198 -23.74 9.96 32.97
N PRO A 199 -23.80 10.78 31.90
CA PRO A 199 -23.40 10.34 30.57
C PRO A 199 -21.88 10.16 30.48
N PRO A 200 -21.38 9.09 29.84
CA PRO A 200 -19.96 8.94 29.57
C PRO A 200 -19.47 10.01 28.59
N GLN A 201 -18.25 10.50 28.82
CA GLN A 201 -17.54 11.37 27.91
C GLN A 201 -17.05 10.57 26.71
N ALA A 202 -17.34 11.05 25.51
CA ALA A 202 -16.84 10.45 24.27
C ALA A 202 -15.36 10.79 24.05
N ARG A 203 -14.59 9.81 23.58
CA ARG A 203 -13.23 9.99 23.04
C ARG A 203 -13.06 9.19 21.75
N GLU A 204 -13.71 9.67 20.70
CA GLU A 204 -13.86 8.96 19.43
C GLU A 204 -13.11 9.73 18.33
N LEU A 205 -11.82 9.38 18.15
CA LEU A 205 -10.93 10.03 17.17
C LEU A 205 -10.91 9.33 15.81
N VAL A 206 -11.32 8.06 15.75
CA VAL A 206 -11.32 7.23 14.54
C VAL A 206 -12.59 6.38 14.49
N MET A 207 -12.87 5.79 13.34
CA MET A 207 -14.01 4.91 13.11
C MET A 207 -13.54 3.58 12.52
N ASP A 208 -14.24 2.47 12.81
CA ASP A 208 -13.89 1.15 12.27
C ASP A 208 -14.07 1.11 10.76
N GLU A 209 -15.06 1.85 10.23
CA GLU A 209 -15.36 1.99 8.81
C GLU A 209 -14.18 2.62 8.03
N ASN A 210 -13.46 3.56 8.65
CA ASN A 210 -12.28 4.17 8.03
C ASN A 210 -11.14 3.16 7.91
N CYS A 211 -10.94 2.32 8.94
CA CYS A 211 -9.96 1.23 8.89
C CYS A 211 -10.35 0.17 7.84
N SER A 212 -11.64 -0.19 7.80
CA SER A 212 -12.14 -1.26 6.95
C SER A 212 -12.18 -0.91 5.47
N SER A 213 -12.13 0.38 5.13
CA SER A 213 -11.95 0.88 3.77
C SER A 213 -10.73 0.26 3.06
N CYS A 214 -9.62 0.06 3.79
CA CYS A 214 -8.39 -0.58 3.28
C CYS A 214 -8.27 -2.04 3.71
N HIS A 215 -8.70 -2.36 4.93
CA HIS A 215 -8.35 -3.62 5.58
C HIS A 215 -9.46 -4.67 5.60
N GLY A 216 -10.71 -4.31 5.31
CA GLY A 216 -11.86 -5.07 5.76
C GLY A 216 -11.93 -5.09 7.30
N LEU A 217 -12.51 -6.14 7.88
CA LEU A 217 -12.54 -6.29 9.34
C LEU A 217 -11.11 -6.46 9.88
N ARG A 218 -10.67 -5.51 10.69
CA ARG A 218 -9.36 -5.59 11.33
C ARG A 218 -9.38 -6.51 12.55
N GLN A 219 -8.58 -7.56 12.46
CA GLN A 219 -8.30 -8.47 13.57
C GLN A 219 -6.91 -8.18 14.12
N GLY A 220 -6.85 -7.87 15.42
CA GLY A 220 -5.61 -7.65 16.14
C GLY A 220 -5.21 -8.90 16.93
N HIS A 221 -3.93 -8.98 17.24
CA HIS A 221 -3.36 -10.09 18.00
C HIS A 221 -3.74 -11.45 17.37
N ASP A 222 -4.20 -12.40 18.19
CA ASP A 222 -4.47 -13.83 17.91
C ASP A 222 -5.63 -14.06 16.91
N ALA A 223 -5.81 -13.10 16.00
CA ALA A 223 -6.86 -12.93 15.04
C ALA A 223 -8.28 -12.93 15.65
N SER A 224 -8.43 -12.83 16.97
CA SER A 224 -9.74 -12.93 17.66
C SER A 224 -10.35 -11.57 18.06
N ARG A 225 -9.52 -10.52 18.18
CA ARG A 225 -9.92 -9.19 18.67
C ARG A 225 -10.25 -8.26 17.51
N THR A 226 -11.39 -7.59 17.56
CA THR A 226 -11.87 -6.70 16.48
C THR A 226 -12.35 -5.36 17.04
N GLY A 227 -12.27 -4.30 16.23
CA GLY A 227 -12.77 -2.97 16.61
C GLY A 227 -11.75 -2.12 17.37
N TRP A 228 -11.53 -0.88 16.93
CA TRP A 228 -10.48 -0.01 17.50
C TRP A 228 -10.72 0.33 18.98
N LYS A 229 -11.98 0.35 19.43
CA LYS A 229 -12.34 0.71 20.80
C LYS A 229 -11.76 -0.22 21.84
N VAL A 230 -11.62 -1.51 21.54
CA VAL A 230 -10.94 -2.44 22.45
C VAL A 230 -9.43 -2.22 22.42
N CYS A 231 -8.85 -1.90 21.25
CA CYS A 231 -7.41 -1.66 21.11
C CYS A 231 -6.92 -0.55 22.04
N VAL A 232 -7.66 0.57 22.13
CA VAL A 232 -7.27 1.73 22.97
C VAL A 232 -7.37 1.47 24.47
N THR A 233 -7.99 0.37 24.91
CA THR A 233 -7.96 -0.03 26.33
C THR A 233 -6.61 -0.64 26.74
N CYS A 234 -5.81 -1.12 25.77
CA CYS A 234 -4.47 -1.65 25.99
C CYS A 234 -3.37 -0.74 25.42
N HIS A 235 -3.57 -0.18 24.22
CA HIS A 235 -2.63 0.72 23.55
C HIS A 235 -2.70 2.14 24.11
N THR A 236 -2.43 2.25 25.42
CA THR A 236 -2.42 3.48 26.22
C THR A 236 -0.99 4.03 26.35
N TYR A 237 -0.84 5.24 26.90
CA TYR A 237 0.47 5.84 27.20
C TYR A 237 1.30 5.04 28.23
N GLN A 238 0.69 4.06 28.91
CA GLN A 238 1.37 3.16 29.84
C GLN A 238 2.05 1.98 29.13
N ASN A 239 1.80 1.80 27.83
CA ASN A 239 2.26 0.64 27.08
C ASN A 239 3.46 0.98 26.20
N ALA A 240 4.49 0.15 26.24
CA ALA A 240 5.66 0.21 25.38
C ALA A 240 6.21 -1.19 25.14
N ASP A 241 6.84 -1.40 24.00
CA ASP A 241 7.56 -2.63 23.67
C ASP A 241 8.87 -2.66 24.47
N ALA A 242 9.06 -3.72 25.25
CA ALA A 242 10.21 -3.90 26.13
C ALA A 242 11.49 -4.27 25.37
N ASP A 243 11.38 -4.71 24.12
CA ASP A 243 12.50 -5.24 23.32
C ASP A 243 13.05 -4.20 22.32
N THR A 244 12.30 -3.15 22.03
CA THR A 244 12.66 -2.15 21.01
C THR A 244 12.77 -0.74 21.59
N VAL A 245 13.54 0.12 20.91
CA VAL A 245 13.83 1.50 21.34
C VAL A 245 12.91 2.47 20.63
N ASP A 246 12.44 3.50 21.32
CA ASP A 246 11.66 4.57 20.71
C ASP A 246 12.44 5.20 19.53
N PRO A 247 11.88 5.18 18.31
CA PRO A 247 12.34 5.95 17.16
C PRO A 247 12.72 7.40 17.43
N ALA A 248 12.05 8.07 18.37
CA ALA A 248 12.29 9.46 18.71
C ALA A 248 13.43 9.67 19.73
N ALA A 249 14.07 8.59 20.18
CA ALA A 249 15.11 8.64 21.20
C ALA A 249 16.49 8.81 20.55
N MET A 250 17.26 9.73 21.13
CA MET A 250 18.64 10.03 20.75
C MET A 250 19.55 8.79 20.78
N ALA A 251 20.68 8.86 20.05
CA ALA A 251 21.74 7.87 20.06
C ALA A 251 22.16 7.48 21.50
N GLY A 252 22.36 6.18 21.73
CA GLY A 252 22.66 5.64 23.06
C GLY A 252 21.44 5.18 23.89
N ALA A 253 20.22 5.51 23.47
CA ALA A 253 19.01 4.96 24.09
C ALA A 253 18.93 3.43 23.96
N THR A 254 18.35 2.80 24.99
CA THR A 254 18.15 1.34 25.08
C THR A 254 16.68 1.04 25.39
N PRO A 255 16.19 -0.20 25.18
CA PRO A 255 14.81 -0.54 25.55
C PRO A 255 14.53 -0.33 27.06
N ALA A 256 15.55 -0.41 27.91
CA ALA A 256 15.42 -0.15 29.33
C ALA A 256 15.31 1.35 29.69
N THR A 257 15.81 2.25 28.83
CA THR A 257 15.75 3.70 29.08
C THR A 257 14.58 4.33 28.34
N ASP A 258 14.41 4.04 27.06
CA ASP A 258 13.42 4.66 26.17
C ASP A 258 12.78 3.56 25.31
N PRO A 259 11.95 2.68 25.92
CA PRO A 259 11.25 1.63 25.20
C PRO A 259 10.31 2.22 24.15
N ASN A 260 10.07 1.49 23.06
CA ASN A 260 9.25 1.96 21.96
C ASN A 260 7.76 2.04 22.36
N PRO A 261 7.13 3.23 22.42
CA PRO A 261 5.77 3.37 22.90
C PRO A 261 4.75 2.70 21.98
N LEU A 262 3.82 1.95 22.59
CA LEU A 262 2.73 1.26 21.91
C LEU A 262 1.39 1.99 22.06
N GLU A 263 1.41 3.25 22.50
CA GLU A 263 0.23 4.11 22.54
C GLU A 263 -0.39 4.21 21.13
N PHE A 264 -1.71 4.03 21.01
CA PHE A 264 -2.40 3.92 19.72
C PHE A 264 -2.15 5.14 18.82
N GLY A 265 -2.14 6.34 19.40
CA GLY A 265 -1.88 7.61 18.70
C GLY A 265 -0.44 7.78 18.19
N ARG A 266 0.50 6.93 18.63
CA ARG A 266 1.89 6.89 18.12
C ARG A 266 2.12 5.69 17.22
N LEU A 267 1.65 4.52 17.68
CA LEU A 267 1.85 3.24 17.01
C LEU A 267 1.23 3.24 15.62
N ILE A 268 -0.03 3.67 15.50
CA ILE A 268 -0.75 3.60 14.22
C ILE A 268 -0.10 4.52 13.17
N PRO A 269 0.22 5.80 13.44
CA PRO A 269 0.97 6.60 12.49
C PRO A 269 2.36 6.03 12.14
N ARG A 270 3.09 5.42 13.08
CA ARG A 270 4.39 4.76 12.81
C ARG A 270 4.25 3.58 11.87
N VAL A 271 3.30 2.69 12.14
CA VAL A 271 2.99 1.53 11.28
C VAL A 271 2.72 2.00 9.86
N HIS A 272 1.89 3.03 9.69
CA HIS A 272 1.52 3.52 8.36
C HIS A 272 2.65 4.32 7.71
N ARG A 273 3.45 5.10 8.46
CA ARG A 273 4.67 5.73 7.93
C ARG A 273 5.62 4.67 7.36
N GLY A 274 5.69 3.50 7.97
CA GLY A 274 6.22 2.27 7.36
C GLY A 274 7.63 2.48 6.82
N GLY A 275 7.88 2.07 5.58
CA GLY A 275 9.18 2.19 4.91
C GLY A 275 9.72 3.62 4.79
N ARG A 276 8.94 4.65 5.14
CA ARG A 276 9.39 6.05 5.27
C ARG A 276 9.73 6.47 6.70
N LEU A 277 9.83 5.55 7.65
CA LEU A 277 10.54 5.78 8.90
C LEU A 277 12.06 5.69 8.65
N PRO A 278 12.91 6.29 9.52
CA PRO A 278 14.36 6.13 9.39
C PRO A 278 14.79 4.66 9.38
N THR A 279 15.97 4.39 8.82
CA THR A 279 16.29 3.10 8.20
C THR A 279 17.21 2.24 9.08
N LEU A 280 17.05 0.92 8.97
CA LEU A 280 17.84 -0.12 9.63
C LEU A 280 19.10 -0.46 8.82
N TYR A 281 20.27 -0.34 9.45
CA TYR A 281 21.54 -0.81 8.87
C TYR A 281 22.21 -1.82 9.82
N ARG A 282 22.14 -3.11 9.50
CA ARG A 282 23.13 -4.05 10.05
C ARG A 282 23.28 -5.24 9.13
N SER A 283 24.29 -5.16 8.26
CA SER A 283 25.01 -6.35 7.84
C SER A 283 25.89 -6.81 9.01
N SER A 284 26.13 -8.11 9.11
CA SER A 284 27.13 -8.63 10.04
C SER A 284 28.48 -7.96 9.78
N TRP A 285 29.13 -7.49 10.86
CA TRP A 285 30.53 -7.02 11.02
C TRP A 285 30.76 -5.50 11.12
N THR A 286 31.20 -5.11 12.34
CA THR A 286 32.09 -4.03 12.84
C THR A 286 32.40 -2.71 12.08
N GLU A 287 31.98 -2.45 10.85
CA GLU A 287 32.31 -1.19 10.16
C GLU A 287 31.13 -0.18 10.15
N PRO A 288 31.35 1.10 10.50
CA PRO A 288 30.34 2.16 10.41
C PRO A 288 29.98 2.49 8.96
N ALA A 289 28.75 2.94 8.71
CA ALA A 289 28.38 3.51 7.41
C ALA A 289 29.19 4.80 7.11
N PRO A 290 29.48 5.13 5.83
CA PRO A 290 30.19 6.35 5.49
C PRO A 290 29.38 7.59 5.90
N ALA A 291 30.01 8.50 6.64
CA ALA A 291 29.42 9.79 7.00
C ALA A 291 29.06 10.56 5.73
N ARG A 292 27.78 10.86 5.54
CA ARG A 292 27.33 11.77 4.48
C ARG A 292 27.29 13.20 5.05
N PRO A 293 27.94 14.18 4.40
CA PRO A 293 27.89 15.54 4.89
C PRO A 293 26.46 16.08 4.77
N ILE A 294 25.90 16.52 5.90
CA ILE A 294 24.67 17.30 5.96
C ILE A 294 25.03 18.70 5.46
N VAL A 295 24.69 19.02 4.22
CA VAL A 295 24.85 20.38 3.68
C VAL A 295 23.49 20.81 3.14
N GLY A 296 22.79 21.71 3.83
CA GLY A 296 21.54 22.31 3.34
C GLY A 296 20.56 22.75 4.45
N PRO A 297 19.58 23.63 4.13
CA PRO A 297 18.50 24.02 5.05
C PRO A 297 17.61 22.82 5.45
N ILE A 298 16.80 23.00 6.50
CA ILE A 298 15.95 21.97 7.14
C ILE A 298 15.24 21.11 6.07
N PRO A 299 15.38 19.76 6.12
CA PRO A 299 14.80 18.90 5.10
C PRO A 299 13.27 18.91 5.18
N LEU A 300 12.66 19.10 4.02
CA LEU A 300 11.21 19.19 3.83
C LEU A 300 10.55 17.86 4.22
N PRO A 301 9.46 17.88 5.02
CA PRO A 301 8.88 16.66 5.61
C PRO A 301 8.30 15.68 4.58
N PHE A 302 8.06 16.10 3.33
CA PHE A 302 7.43 15.27 2.29
C PHE A 302 8.21 15.21 0.97
N SER A 303 9.36 15.87 0.84
CA SER A 303 10.13 15.82 -0.40
C SER A 303 10.81 14.45 -0.57
N PRO A 304 10.75 13.85 -1.77
CA PRO A 304 11.59 12.70 -2.07
C PRO A 304 13.08 13.08 -1.97
N PRO A 305 13.98 12.10 -1.77
CA PRO A 305 15.41 12.38 -1.70
C PRO A 305 15.91 12.94 -3.05
N TYR A 306 16.47 14.15 -3.03
CA TYR A 306 17.15 14.79 -4.17
C TYR A 306 18.65 14.93 -3.89
N PRO A 307 19.51 14.96 -4.93
CA PRO A 307 20.94 15.23 -4.78
C PRO A 307 21.16 16.60 -4.11
N GLY A 308 21.87 16.63 -2.97
CA GLY A 308 22.22 17.88 -2.27
C GLY A 308 21.27 18.32 -1.15
N MET A 309 20.19 17.58 -0.85
CA MET A 309 19.46 17.73 0.41
C MET A 309 19.85 16.63 1.40
N PRO A 310 19.96 16.92 2.73
CA PRO A 310 20.09 15.86 3.72
C PRO A 310 18.88 14.93 3.63
N MET A 311 19.13 13.64 3.39
CA MET A 311 18.06 12.64 3.29
C MET A 311 17.34 12.52 4.63
N ARG A 312 16.05 12.90 4.70
CA ARG A 312 15.17 12.32 5.73
C ARG A 312 15.18 10.80 5.54
N ASN A 313 15.23 10.07 6.65
CA ASN A 313 15.26 8.60 6.70
C ASN A 313 16.57 7.93 6.24
N ALA A 314 17.72 8.61 6.36
CA ALA A 314 19.02 8.01 6.08
C ALA A 314 19.20 6.64 6.81
N PRO A 315 19.87 5.64 6.17
CA PRO A 315 20.27 4.37 6.79
C PRO A 315 21.11 4.55 8.05
N LEU A 316 20.64 3.97 9.17
CA LEU A 316 21.28 4.11 10.47
C LEU A 316 21.85 2.80 10.99
N PRO A 317 23.18 2.72 11.17
CA PRO A 317 23.83 1.55 11.74
C PRO A 317 23.27 1.14 13.09
N GLY A 318 22.70 -0.07 13.17
CA GLY A 318 22.28 -0.74 14.39
C GLY A 318 20.92 -0.30 14.95
N ARG A 319 20.20 0.63 14.32
CA ARG A 319 18.87 1.08 14.77
C ARG A 319 17.77 0.38 14.01
N LYS A 320 16.81 -0.21 14.73
CA LYS A 320 15.70 -0.95 14.14
C LYS A 320 14.37 -0.32 14.56
N PHE A 321 13.58 0.06 13.56
CA PHE A 321 12.25 0.62 13.73
C PHE A 321 11.25 -0.53 13.60
N SER A 322 11.04 -1.24 14.70
CA SER A 322 10.19 -2.43 14.78
C SER A 322 9.38 -2.45 16.05
N VAL A 323 8.40 -3.35 16.08
CA VAL A 323 7.75 -3.80 17.31
C VAL A 323 7.82 -5.31 17.35
N VAL A 324 8.08 -5.88 18.52
CA VAL A 324 7.98 -7.32 18.77
C VAL A 324 6.56 -7.64 19.23
N ASP A 325 5.88 -8.53 18.50
CA ASP A 325 4.57 -9.06 18.87
C ASP A 325 4.69 -10.56 19.21
N ASP A 326 4.72 -10.85 20.50
CA ASP A 326 4.80 -12.20 21.05
C ASP A 326 3.42 -12.88 21.14
N LEU A 327 2.33 -12.11 21.05
CA LEU A 327 0.95 -12.60 21.24
C LEU A 327 0.45 -13.46 20.09
N ASN A 328 1.09 -13.34 18.93
CA ASN A 328 0.65 -13.94 17.67
C ASN A 328 1.61 -14.96 17.10
N GLY A 329 2.80 -15.08 17.69
CA GLY A 329 3.92 -15.74 17.02
C GLY A 329 4.34 -15.06 15.71
N MET A 330 3.89 -13.83 15.45
CA MET A 330 4.29 -12.99 14.31
C MET A 330 5.75 -12.56 14.44
N GLY A 331 6.29 -12.56 15.66
CA GLY A 331 7.66 -12.18 15.94
C GLY A 331 7.84 -10.68 15.75
N GLU A 332 9.01 -10.29 15.29
CA GLU A 332 9.36 -8.88 15.14
C GLU A 332 8.87 -8.31 13.79
N VAL A 333 8.02 -7.28 13.86
CA VAL A 333 7.51 -6.54 12.70
C VAL A 333 8.37 -5.31 12.45
N VAL A 334 9.01 -5.24 11.29
CA VAL A 334 9.89 -4.12 10.90
C VAL A 334 9.12 -3.12 10.06
N PHE A 335 8.99 -1.89 10.56
CA PHE A 335 8.31 -0.80 9.85
C PHE A 335 9.29 -0.01 8.98
N GLY A 336 10.44 0.39 9.52
CA GLY A 336 11.42 1.18 8.79
C GLY A 336 12.05 0.43 7.62
N ALA A 337 12.60 1.18 6.66
CA ALA A 337 13.30 0.56 5.54
C ALA A 337 14.53 -0.23 6.04
N ILE A 338 14.80 -1.38 5.41
CA ILE A 338 16.04 -2.12 5.54
C ILE A 338 16.98 -1.65 4.43
N ALA A 339 18.24 -1.31 4.71
CA ALA A 339 19.17 -0.89 3.64
C ALA A 339 19.91 -2.08 2.99
N GLU A 340 20.22 -3.15 3.74
CA GLU A 340 20.89 -4.37 3.24
C GLU A 340 20.54 -5.60 4.10
N LEU A 341 20.25 -6.76 3.47
CA LEU A 341 20.01 -8.06 4.13
C LEU A 341 21.05 -9.09 3.67
N GLY A 342 22.05 -9.40 4.49
CA GLY A 342 23.14 -10.32 4.13
C GLY A 342 23.08 -11.67 4.86
N GLY A 343 23.03 -12.76 4.11
CA GLY A 343 23.26 -14.12 4.60
C GLY A 343 23.96 -15.00 3.57
N ASN A 344 24.99 -15.75 3.99
CA ASN A 344 25.61 -16.88 3.28
C ASN A 344 26.46 -16.60 2.02
N GLY A 345 27.48 -15.74 2.13
CA GLY A 345 28.62 -15.75 1.18
C GLY A 345 28.27 -15.35 -0.26
N GLN A 346 27.24 -14.53 -0.45
CA GLN A 346 26.94 -13.82 -1.69
C GLN A 346 27.17 -12.31 -1.49
N PRO A 347 27.45 -11.53 -2.55
CA PRO A 347 27.53 -10.07 -2.45
C PRO A 347 26.18 -9.50 -1.98
N PRO A 348 26.16 -8.55 -1.01
CA PRO A 348 24.93 -7.90 -0.59
C PRO A 348 24.30 -7.13 -1.75
N LEU A 349 23.03 -7.38 -2.02
CA LEU A 349 22.21 -6.56 -2.91
C LEU A 349 21.54 -5.47 -2.07
N PRO A 350 21.56 -4.20 -2.50
CA PRO A 350 20.78 -3.17 -1.85
C PRO A 350 19.29 -3.47 -2.11
N VAL A 351 18.49 -3.59 -1.05
CA VAL A 351 17.03 -3.65 -1.16
C VAL A 351 16.47 -2.75 -0.07
N PRO A 352 15.93 -1.57 -0.40
CA PRO A 352 15.16 -0.77 0.55
C PRO A 352 13.85 -1.50 0.84
N SER A 353 13.56 -1.95 2.06
CA SER A 353 12.16 -2.32 2.37
C SER A 353 11.77 -2.30 3.84
N GLY A 354 10.72 -1.56 4.15
CA GLY A 354 9.92 -1.75 5.35
C GLY A 354 8.70 -2.58 4.97
N LEU A 355 8.16 -3.43 5.85
CA LEU A 355 7.06 -4.33 5.47
C LEU A 355 5.74 -3.61 5.14
N VAL A 356 5.65 -2.31 5.44
CA VAL A 356 4.44 -1.52 5.30
C VAL A 356 4.68 -0.32 4.37
N HIS A 357 3.89 -0.26 3.30
CA HIS A 357 3.86 0.85 2.35
C HIS A 357 2.45 1.45 2.35
N TYR A 358 2.32 2.69 2.81
CA TYR A 358 1.03 3.36 2.83
C TYR A 358 0.61 3.75 1.40
N PRO A 359 -0.59 3.35 0.95
CA PRO A 359 -1.01 3.55 -0.44
C PRO A 359 -1.42 4.98 -0.80
N GLN A 360 -1.56 5.88 0.19
CA GLN A 360 -2.01 7.26 0.03
C GLN A 360 -0.90 8.26 0.35
N ASP A 361 -1.17 9.54 0.07
CA ASP A 361 -0.37 10.64 0.59
C ASP A 361 -0.49 10.69 2.13
N TYR A 362 0.65 10.71 2.83
CA TYR A 362 0.72 10.71 4.30
C TYR A 362 0.03 11.92 4.95
N ARG A 363 -0.20 12.98 4.19
CA ARG A 363 -0.96 14.15 4.64
C ARG A 363 -2.45 13.88 4.76
N ASN A 364 -2.97 12.79 4.19
CA ASN A 364 -4.41 12.52 4.24
C ASN A 364 -4.89 12.02 5.62
N CYS A 365 -4.91 12.90 6.64
CA CYS A 365 -5.39 12.57 7.99
C CYS A 365 -6.83 12.02 7.97
N ARG A 366 -7.65 12.53 7.04
CA ARG A 366 -9.05 12.11 6.87
C ARG A 366 -9.20 10.63 6.50
N ALA A 367 -8.15 9.96 5.99
CA ALA A 367 -8.18 8.53 5.71
C ALA A 367 -8.55 7.68 6.96
N CYS A 368 -8.17 8.14 8.15
CA CYS A 368 -8.49 7.47 9.42
C CYS A 368 -9.51 8.26 10.25
N HIS A 369 -9.52 9.58 10.15
CA HIS A 369 -10.22 10.47 11.07
C HIS A 369 -11.55 11.02 10.54
N ALA A 370 -11.88 10.81 9.26
CA ALA A 370 -13.11 11.35 8.68
C ALA A 370 -14.36 10.89 9.45
N ASN A 371 -15.29 11.82 9.69
CA ASN A 371 -16.58 11.60 10.35
C ASN A 371 -16.51 11.14 11.81
N ALA A 372 -15.33 11.02 12.41
CA ALA A 372 -15.19 10.76 13.82
C ALA A 372 -15.69 11.97 14.63
N ALA A 373 -16.24 11.73 15.83
CA ALA A 373 -16.80 12.80 16.66
C ALA A 373 -15.78 13.89 17.01
N LEU A 374 -14.49 13.52 17.09
CA LEU A 374 -13.36 14.40 17.34
C LEU A 374 -12.46 14.59 16.10
N GLU A 375 -13.03 14.53 14.88
CA GLU A 375 -12.25 14.73 13.63
C GLU A 375 -11.45 16.05 13.66
N SER A 376 -12.02 17.14 14.17
CA SER A 376 -11.36 18.46 14.24
C SER A 376 -10.07 18.44 15.05
N ASP A 377 -10.00 17.61 16.10
CA ASP A 377 -8.85 17.57 17.01
C ASP A 377 -7.56 17.18 16.28
N THR A 378 -7.67 16.49 15.14
CA THR A 378 -6.51 16.11 14.31
C THR A 378 -5.69 17.29 13.80
N VAL A 379 -6.32 18.46 13.66
CA VAL A 379 -5.67 19.68 13.17
C VAL A 379 -5.71 20.83 14.17
N THR A 380 -6.52 20.73 15.23
CA THR A 380 -6.63 21.76 16.27
C THR A 380 -5.90 21.41 17.57
N VAL A 381 -5.51 20.15 17.75
CA VAL A 381 -4.80 19.67 18.95
C VAL A 381 -3.41 19.18 18.56
N ALA A 382 -2.38 19.93 18.98
CA ALA A 382 -0.99 19.60 18.71
C ALA A 382 -0.30 19.09 19.99
N SER A 383 0.36 17.94 19.91
CA SER A 383 1.13 17.38 21.03
C SER A 383 2.36 16.65 20.51
N ARG A 384 3.47 16.67 21.26
CA ARG A 384 4.70 15.95 20.89
C ARG A 384 4.44 14.45 20.67
N PRO A 385 3.69 13.74 21.55
CA PRO A 385 3.31 12.35 21.33
C PRO A 385 2.69 12.09 19.96
N SER A 386 1.65 12.84 19.59
CA SER A 386 0.93 12.67 18.34
C SER A 386 1.84 12.96 17.13
N CYS A 387 2.61 14.04 17.19
CA CYS A 387 3.51 14.45 16.11
C CYS A 387 4.63 13.43 15.90
N GLN A 388 5.24 12.90 16.97
CA GLN A 388 6.33 11.90 16.92
C GLN A 388 5.87 10.51 16.44
N GLY A 389 4.56 10.28 16.30
CA GLY A 389 4.04 9.13 15.57
C GLY A 389 4.48 9.15 14.10
N CYS A 390 4.35 10.31 13.45
CA CYS A 390 4.87 10.51 12.10
C CYS A 390 6.28 11.06 12.10
N HIS A 391 6.65 12.04 12.93
CA HIS A 391 7.91 12.78 12.89
C HIS A 391 8.83 12.43 14.07
N PRO A 392 9.33 11.18 14.18
CA PRO A 392 10.24 10.81 15.26
C PRO A 392 11.60 11.49 15.14
N ASP A 393 11.94 12.01 13.96
CA ASP A 393 13.18 12.72 13.66
C ASP A 393 13.23 14.16 14.22
N VAL A 394 12.13 14.66 14.81
CA VAL A 394 12.09 15.99 15.44
C VAL A 394 12.43 15.87 16.93
N TRP A 395 13.52 16.53 17.35
CA TRP A 395 13.93 16.61 18.75
C TRP A 395 13.34 17.84 19.44
N TYR A 396 12.63 17.63 20.54
CA TYR A 396 12.00 18.70 21.34
C TYR A 396 12.72 18.98 22.67
N GLY A 397 13.77 18.23 23.00
CA GLY A 397 14.53 18.42 24.23
C GLY A 397 15.64 19.47 24.11
N GLU A 398 16.32 19.73 25.22
CA GLU A 398 17.54 20.54 25.24
C GLU A 398 18.75 19.80 24.63
N GLY A 399 19.82 20.53 24.33
CA GLY A 399 21.09 19.97 23.86
C GLY A 399 21.21 19.84 22.34
N GLY A 400 22.36 19.28 21.90
CA GLY A 400 22.60 19.00 20.49
C GLY A 400 21.83 17.75 20.03
N THR A 401 21.52 17.69 18.73
CA THR A 401 20.93 16.50 18.12
C THR A 401 22.01 15.54 17.59
N ASP A 402 21.61 14.30 17.31
CA ASP A 402 22.47 13.31 16.65
C ASP A 402 22.27 13.39 15.12
N GLU A 403 22.84 12.42 14.38
CA GLU A 403 22.72 12.33 12.92
C GLU A 403 21.29 12.04 12.41
N ASN A 404 20.35 11.69 13.31
CA ASN A 404 19.00 11.20 12.98
C ASN A 404 17.91 12.20 13.31
N HIS A 405 18.22 13.08 14.26
CA HIS A 405 17.30 14.06 14.77
C HIS A 405 17.78 15.45 14.38
N PHE A 406 16.82 16.34 14.15
CA PHE A 406 17.09 17.77 14.05
C PHE A 406 16.34 18.50 15.15
N PRO A 407 16.90 19.61 15.66
CA PRO A 407 16.25 20.35 16.72
C PRO A 407 14.97 20.97 16.18
N HIS A 408 13.89 20.92 16.97
CA HIS A 408 12.66 21.63 16.67
C HIS A 408 12.96 23.12 16.46
N ALA A 409 12.47 23.71 15.37
CA ALA A 409 12.83 25.08 14.97
C ALA A 409 12.39 26.14 15.99
N GLY A 410 11.33 25.87 16.75
CA GLY A 410 10.88 26.69 17.88
C GLY A 410 11.72 26.55 19.15
N GLY A 411 12.82 25.79 19.10
CA GLY A 411 13.65 25.43 20.25
C GLY A 411 13.05 24.32 21.13
N PRO A 412 13.74 23.98 22.23
CA PRO A 412 13.27 22.98 23.20
C PRO A 412 11.87 23.32 23.75
N GLN A 413 11.01 22.31 23.84
CA GLN A 413 9.65 22.43 24.37
C GLN A 413 9.56 21.62 25.69
N PRO A 414 9.34 22.26 26.85
CA PRO A 414 9.22 21.54 28.13
C PRO A 414 7.89 20.78 28.25
N ASP A 415 6.82 21.36 27.70
CA ASP A 415 5.46 20.83 27.69
C ASP A 415 4.80 21.09 26.31
N ASP A 416 3.52 20.75 26.18
CA ASP A 416 2.79 20.82 24.91
C ASP A 416 1.82 22.02 24.86
N THR A 417 1.82 22.89 25.87
CA THR A 417 0.82 23.96 26.05
C THR A 417 0.90 25.06 24.99
N ARG A 418 2.06 25.21 24.33
CA ARG A 418 2.33 26.26 23.34
C ARG A 418 2.36 25.78 21.90
N CYS A 419 2.15 24.47 21.66
CA CYS A 419 2.20 23.93 20.30
C CYS A 419 1.14 24.60 19.40
N ALA A 420 -0.05 24.86 19.94
CA ALA A 420 -1.15 25.48 19.20
C ALA A 420 -0.82 26.91 18.73
N ASP A 421 -0.05 27.69 19.49
CA ASP A 421 0.28 29.09 19.18
C ASP A 421 1.05 29.26 17.86
N CYS A 422 1.80 28.23 17.46
CA CYS A 422 2.63 28.22 16.25
C CYS A 422 2.06 27.33 15.13
N HIS A 423 1.38 26.23 15.50
CA HIS A 423 0.96 25.18 14.55
C HIS A 423 -0.54 25.14 14.26
N VAL A 424 -1.36 25.85 15.02
CA VAL A 424 -2.82 25.84 14.85
C VAL A 424 -3.32 27.25 14.59
N ALA A 425 -3.12 28.15 15.54
CA ALA A 425 -3.51 29.56 15.46
C ALA A 425 -2.76 30.38 16.52
N GLY A 426 -2.46 31.63 16.24
CA GLY A 426 -1.83 32.52 17.21
C GLY A 426 -0.96 33.61 16.59
N PRO A 427 -0.41 34.51 17.41
CA PRO A 427 0.46 35.58 16.93
C PRO A 427 1.80 35.08 16.36
N ASN A 428 2.17 33.84 16.64
CA ASN A 428 3.42 33.21 16.19
C ASN A 428 3.20 32.15 15.10
N LEU A 429 2.00 32.12 14.50
CA LEU A 429 1.61 31.13 13.49
C LEU A 429 2.65 31.09 12.35
N GLN A 430 3.28 29.94 12.16
CA GLN A 430 4.23 29.72 11.07
C GLN A 430 3.52 29.09 9.89
N VAL A 431 2.99 27.87 10.09
CA VAL A 431 2.14 27.18 9.12
C VAL A 431 1.09 26.35 9.86
N PRO A 432 -0.22 26.52 9.55
CA PRO A 432 -1.27 25.72 10.17
C PRO A 432 -1.17 24.24 9.80
N ILE A 433 -1.31 23.34 10.77
CA ILE A 433 -1.41 21.88 10.56
C ILE A 433 -2.49 21.56 9.52
N ALA A 434 -3.62 22.28 9.58
CA ALA A 434 -4.75 22.14 8.66
C ALA A 434 -4.41 22.47 7.18
N GLU A 435 -3.30 23.16 6.91
CA GLU A 435 -2.85 23.49 5.55
C GLU A 435 -1.73 22.56 5.08
N VAL A 436 -0.71 22.30 5.92
CA VAL A 436 0.43 21.45 5.53
C VAL A 436 0.12 19.96 5.46
N HIS A 437 -0.96 19.52 6.12
CA HIS A 437 -1.46 18.15 6.03
C HIS A 437 -2.66 18.05 5.07
N VAL A 438 -2.61 18.77 3.94
CA VAL A 438 -3.53 18.57 2.83
C VAL A 438 -2.74 18.04 1.64
N PRO A 439 -3.08 16.86 1.08
CA PRO A 439 -2.48 16.40 -0.16
C PRO A 439 -2.66 17.46 -1.26
N PRO A 440 -1.63 17.76 -2.10
CA PRO A 440 -1.66 18.88 -3.03
C PRO A 440 -2.88 18.86 -3.93
N TYR A 441 -3.23 17.70 -4.48
CA TYR A 441 -4.41 17.53 -5.34
C TYR A 441 -5.78 17.74 -4.65
N ARG A 442 -5.80 17.81 -3.31
CA ARG A 442 -6.99 18.18 -2.51
C ARG A 442 -6.95 19.63 -2.03
N SER A 443 -5.83 20.33 -2.19
CA SER A 443 -5.70 21.74 -1.82
C SER A 443 -6.63 22.60 -2.67
N SER A 444 -7.21 23.63 -2.07
CA SER A 444 -7.95 24.68 -2.81
C SER A 444 -7.04 25.42 -3.79
N SER A 445 -5.73 25.39 -3.59
CA SER A 445 -4.75 25.94 -4.52
C SER A 445 -4.60 25.10 -5.80
N TYR A 446 -4.82 23.78 -5.77
CA TYR A 446 -4.60 22.91 -6.92
C TYR A 446 -5.61 23.15 -8.04
N SER A 447 -5.15 23.56 -9.21
CA SER A 447 -5.99 23.81 -10.37
C SER A 447 -6.05 22.60 -11.32
N PRO A 448 -7.09 21.74 -11.26
CA PRO A 448 -7.22 20.65 -12.21
C PRO A 448 -7.45 21.19 -13.62
N LEU A 449 -6.86 20.52 -14.61
CA LEU A 449 -7.13 20.75 -16.01
C LEU A 449 -8.40 20.00 -16.44
N GLN A 450 -9.07 20.46 -17.49
CA GLN A 450 -10.20 19.79 -18.11
C GLN A 450 -9.98 19.67 -19.62
N ILE A 451 -10.32 18.49 -20.18
CA ILE A 451 -10.27 18.21 -21.61
C ILE A 451 -11.69 18.08 -22.14
N GLU A 452 -12.05 18.86 -23.16
CA GLU A 452 -13.28 18.68 -23.93
C GLU A 452 -12.89 18.06 -25.28
N LEU A 453 -13.20 16.78 -25.49
CA LEU A 453 -13.03 16.14 -26.80
C LEU A 453 -14.15 16.60 -27.74
N LEU A 454 -13.79 17.14 -28.91
CA LEU A 454 -14.74 17.64 -29.90
C LEU A 454 -14.98 16.62 -31.00
N THR A 455 -13.94 16.22 -31.73
CA THR A 455 -14.05 15.27 -32.84
C THR A 455 -12.82 14.36 -32.91
N ILE A 456 -13.02 13.17 -33.50
CA ILE A 456 -11.95 12.33 -34.03
C ILE A 456 -12.34 11.95 -35.46
N GLU A 457 -11.51 12.28 -36.42
CA GLU A 457 -11.73 12.05 -37.85
C GLU A 457 -10.57 11.22 -38.43
N ASP A 458 -10.67 10.83 -39.71
CA ASP A 458 -9.62 10.11 -40.45
C ASP A 458 -9.20 8.78 -39.81
N VAL A 459 -10.17 8.03 -39.23
CA VAL A 459 -9.90 6.76 -38.55
C VAL A 459 -10.09 5.52 -39.43
N LYS A 460 -10.00 5.64 -40.76
CA LYS A 460 -10.05 4.46 -41.63
C LYS A 460 -8.69 3.75 -41.68
N PRO A 461 -8.63 2.45 -42.00
CA PRO A 461 -7.36 1.74 -42.19
C PRO A 461 -6.44 2.47 -43.18
N GLY A 462 -5.16 2.59 -42.84
CA GLY A 462 -4.15 3.34 -43.61
C GLY A 462 -4.15 4.85 -43.38
N MET A 463 -5.13 5.40 -42.65
CA MET A 463 -5.22 6.84 -42.37
C MET A 463 -4.58 7.22 -41.04
N ARG A 464 -4.31 8.52 -40.87
CA ARG A 464 -3.76 9.12 -39.66
C ARG A 464 -4.89 9.87 -38.95
N PRO A 465 -5.36 9.40 -37.79
CA PRO A 465 -6.47 10.05 -37.10
C PRO A 465 -6.19 11.51 -36.76
N THR A 466 -7.21 12.35 -36.86
CA THR A 466 -7.15 13.76 -36.46
C THR A 466 -8.09 13.99 -35.27
N VAL A 467 -7.54 14.47 -34.15
CA VAL A 467 -8.23 14.73 -32.88
C VAL A 467 -8.39 16.22 -32.69
N ARG A 468 -9.61 16.68 -32.40
CA ARG A 468 -9.91 18.06 -32.07
C ARG A 468 -10.44 18.17 -30.65
N PHE A 469 -9.90 19.07 -29.84
CA PHE A 469 -10.22 19.17 -28.41
C PHE A 469 -10.00 20.58 -27.84
N ARG A 470 -10.59 20.90 -26.69
CA ARG A 470 -10.28 22.10 -25.90
C ARG A 470 -9.67 21.72 -24.55
N VAL A 471 -8.90 22.65 -23.99
CA VAL A 471 -8.35 22.54 -22.63
C VAL A 471 -8.76 23.77 -21.83
N SER A 472 -9.13 23.58 -20.58
CA SER A 472 -9.41 24.67 -19.65
C SER A 472 -8.91 24.36 -18.24
N ASP A 473 -8.80 25.40 -17.43
CA ASP A 473 -8.52 25.30 -16.00
C ASP A 473 -9.45 26.27 -15.23
N ARG A 474 -9.20 26.50 -13.94
CA ARG A 474 -10.02 27.42 -13.13
C ARG A 474 -10.07 28.86 -13.67
N ASN A 475 -9.10 29.28 -14.47
CA ASN A 475 -9.04 30.62 -15.08
C ASN A 475 -9.68 30.66 -16.48
N GLY A 476 -10.33 29.57 -16.90
CA GLY A 476 -11.02 29.45 -18.18
C GLY A 476 -10.19 28.76 -19.27
N PRO A 477 -10.55 28.97 -20.55
CA PRO A 477 -9.92 28.25 -21.67
C PRO A 477 -8.41 28.53 -21.81
N ILE A 478 -7.65 27.49 -22.10
CA ILE A 478 -6.25 27.58 -22.50
C ILE A 478 -6.21 27.65 -24.02
N ARG A 479 -5.78 28.79 -24.56
CA ARG A 479 -5.75 29.05 -26.03
C ARG A 479 -4.35 28.96 -26.64
N SER A 480 -3.33 28.85 -25.82
CA SER A 480 -1.95 28.68 -26.25
C SER A 480 -1.27 27.72 -25.29
N MET A 481 -0.55 26.74 -25.84
CA MET A 481 0.22 25.80 -25.05
C MET A 481 1.37 26.47 -24.29
N TYR A 482 2.00 27.51 -24.84
CA TYR A 482 3.22 28.11 -24.25
C TYR A 482 2.99 29.43 -23.53
N ALA A 483 2.21 30.30 -24.17
CA ALA A 483 1.86 31.62 -23.68
C ALA A 483 0.36 31.74 -23.41
N PRO A 484 -0.23 30.89 -22.53
CA PRO A 484 -1.60 31.09 -22.11
C PRO A 484 -1.77 32.46 -21.42
N SER A 485 -2.99 32.99 -21.47
CA SER A 485 -3.36 34.24 -20.81
C SER A 485 -4.53 33.99 -19.84
N PRO A 486 -4.40 34.33 -18.54
CA PRO A 486 -3.15 34.68 -17.84
C PRO A 486 -2.06 33.58 -17.96
N SER A 487 -0.78 33.95 -17.78
CA SER A 487 0.37 33.05 -17.95
C SER A 487 0.60 32.12 -16.75
N VAL A 488 0.06 32.48 -15.59
CA VAL A 488 0.21 31.75 -14.33
C VAL A 488 -1.17 31.64 -13.67
N ASP A 489 -1.43 30.54 -12.98
CA ASP A 489 -2.60 30.41 -12.11
C ASP A 489 -2.38 31.27 -10.87
N ALA A 490 -3.25 32.26 -10.65
CA ALA A 490 -3.05 33.23 -9.57
C ALA A 490 -3.16 32.60 -8.16
N VAL A 491 -3.70 31.39 -8.03
CA VAL A 491 -3.88 30.72 -6.73
C VAL A 491 -2.77 29.69 -6.49
N SER A 492 -2.48 28.84 -7.47
CA SER A 492 -1.48 27.78 -7.39
C SER A 492 -0.07 28.30 -7.67
N GLY A 493 0.08 29.41 -8.38
CA GLY A 493 1.37 29.94 -8.83
C GLY A 493 2.01 29.12 -9.96
N ILE A 494 1.38 28.02 -10.39
CA ILE A 494 1.89 27.16 -11.45
C ILE A 494 1.66 27.84 -12.82
N PRO A 495 2.67 27.86 -13.71
CA PRO A 495 2.51 28.32 -15.08
C PRO A 495 1.36 27.61 -15.78
N ARG A 496 0.49 28.36 -16.46
CA ARG A 496 -0.69 27.76 -17.12
C ARG A 496 -0.35 27.01 -18.40
N ARG A 497 0.91 27.04 -18.82
CA ARG A 497 1.39 26.39 -20.04
C ARG A 497 1.24 24.87 -19.93
N LEU A 498 1.07 24.20 -21.08
CA LEU A 498 0.88 22.76 -21.13
C LEU A 498 2.23 22.10 -21.45
N ASP A 499 2.90 21.58 -20.43
CA ASP A 499 4.25 21.01 -20.58
C ASP A 499 4.23 19.56 -21.05
N ARG A 500 3.15 18.81 -20.82
CA ARG A 500 3.03 17.40 -21.21
C ARG A 500 1.66 17.12 -21.82
N MET A 501 1.65 16.79 -23.10
CA MET A 501 0.47 16.32 -23.80
C MET A 501 0.83 15.04 -24.54
N GLY A 502 0.07 13.98 -24.28
CA GLY A 502 0.29 12.69 -24.92
C GLY A 502 -0.99 12.10 -25.48
N PHE A 503 -0.86 11.53 -26.67
CA PHE A 503 -1.94 10.90 -27.42
C PHE A 503 -1.61 9.42 -27.65
N VAL A 504 -2.54 8.54 -27.27
CA VAL A 504 -2.42 7.09 -27.54
C VAL A 504 -3.40 6.71 -28.64
N LEU A 505 -2.97 5.89 -29.59
CA LEU A 505 -3.84 5.19 -30.52
C LEU A 505 -3.61 3.68 -30.37
N SER A 506 -4.64 2.94 -29.96
CA SER A 506 -4.53 1.49 -29.76
C SER A 506 -5.78 0.76 -30.24
N GLY A 507 -5.60 -0.40 -30.85
CA GLY A 507 -6.70 -1.27 -31.21
C GLY A 507 -6.24 -2.68 -31.61
N PRO A 508 -7.20 -3.56 -31.90
CA PRO A 508 -8.63 -3.43 -31.60
C PRO A 508 -8.96 -3.42 -30.09
N SER A 509 -10.10 -2.85 -29.70
CA SER A 509 -10.51 -2.59 -28.30
C SER A 509 -10.70 -3.83 -27.41
N HIS A 510 -10.82 -5.02 -28.00
CA HIS A 510 -11.03 -6.25 -27.23
C HIS A 510 -9.84 -6.61 -26.33
N GLU A 511 -8.59 -6.31 -26.75
CA GLU A 511 -7.37 -6.54 -25.96
C GLU A 511 -6.19 -5.61 -26.24
N TYR A 512 -6.27 -4.77 -27.28
CA TYR A 512 -5.14 -3.98 -27.80
C TYR A 512 -3.98 -4.88 -28.22
N GLN A 513 -3.62 -4.86 -29.51
CA GLN A 513 -2.55 -5.71 -30.02
C GLN A 513 -1.19 -5.02 -29.82
N THR A 514 -0.47 -5.37 -28.76
CA THR A 514 0.95 -5.03 -28.61
C THR A 514 1.78 -6.31 -28.74
N ARG A 515 2.26 -6.67 -29.94
CA ARG A 515 3.33 -7.68 -30.07
C ARG A 515 4.73 -7.08 -29.88
N ASN A 516 4.81 -5.77 -29.77
CA ASN A 516 6.03 -5.01 -29.60
C ASN A 516 5.88 -4.17 -28.35
N ASN A 517 6.95 -4.04 -27.58
CA ASN A 517 7.05 -2.96 -26.60
C ASN A 517 6.99 -1.60 -27.31
N PHE A 518 6.47 -0.58 -26.61
CA PHE A 518 6.63 0.82 -27.00
C PHE A 518 8.14 1.13 -27.02
N GLY A 519 8.78 0.94 -28.18
CA GLY A 519 10.22 0.88 -28.33
C GLY A 519 10.82 2.21 -28.74
N GLU A 520 11.81 2.67 -27.96
CA GLU A 520 12.78 3.71 -28.37
C GLU A 520 13.73 3.23 -29.48
N GLU A 521 13.57 1.99 -29.98
CA GLU A 521 14.54 1.33 -30.87
C GLU A 521 14.69 1.99 -32.25
N ARG A 522 13.81 2.93 -32.63
CA ARG A 522 13.99 3.72 -33.85
C ARG A 522 14.71 5.06 -33.66
N PHE A 523 15.09 5.43 -32.43
CA PHE A 523 15.91 6.63 -32.19
C PHE A 523 17.31 6.52 -32.78
N ALA A 524 17.91 5.32 -32.78
CA ALA A 524 19.27 5.13 -33.27
C ALA A 524 19.38 4.96 -34.80
N ALA A 525 18.30 4.52 -35.48
CA ALA A 525 18.37 4.12 -36.89
C ALA A 525 17.87 5.17 -37.89
N SER A 526 17.14 6.20 -37.44
CA SER A 526 16.36 7.06 -38.35
C SER A 526 16.98 8.42 -38.70
N GLY A 527 18.07 8.85 -38.04
CA GLY A 527 18.73 10.12 -38.38
C GLY A 527 17.79 11.34 -38.36
N PHE A 528 16.73 11.29 -37.56
CA PHE A 528 15.76 12.38 -37.44
C PHE A 528 16.42 13.58 -36.73
N ASP A 529 16.50 14.70 -37.43
CA ASP A 529 17.00 15.97 -36.91
C ASP A 529 16.07 16.48 -35.79
N PHE A 530 16.62 16.67 -34.59
CA PHE A 530 15.98 17.14 -33.35
C PHE A 530 15.40 18.57 -33.43
N ARG A 531 15.21 19.11 -34.64
CA ARG A 531 14.88 20.53 -34.91
C ARG A 531 13.78 20.71 -35.97
N GLY A 532 12.97 19.70 -36.22
CA GLY A 532 11.72 19.88 -36.97
C GLY A 532 10.74 20.80 -36.22
N PRO A 533 9.91 21.60 -36.91
CA PRO A 533 9.07 22.64 -36.29
C PRO A 533 7.94 22.13 -35.37
N LEU A 534 7.69 20.82 -35.34
CA LEU A 534 6.73 20.16 -34.46
C LEU A 534 7.50 19.11 -33.66
N GLY A 535 7.92 19.43 -32.44
CA GLY A 535 8.69 18.54 -31.56
C GLY A 535 7.86 17.38 -31.02
N VAL A 536 7.49 16.45 -31.90
CA VAL A 536 6.73 15.23 -31.60
C VAL A 536 7.69 14.05 -31.41
N TRP A 537 7.53 13.28 -30.34
CA TRP A 537 8.29 12.05 -30.08
C TRP A 537 7.43 10.81 -30.36
N PRO A 538 7.44 10.25 -31.59
CA PRO A 538 6.73 9.01 -31.90
C PRO A 538 7.54 7.81 -31.42
N TYR A 539 6.93 6.96 -30.59
CA TYR A 539 7.53 5.67 -30.19
C TYR A 539 7.28 4.55 -31.24
N ALA A 540 6.49 4.79 -32.29
CA ALA A 540 6.27 3.85 -33.41
C ALA A 540 5.70 4.55 -34.68
N ASP A 541 6.03 4.04 -35.88
CA ASP A 541 5.51 4.53 -37.17
C ASP A 541 4.12 3.96 -37.55
N THR A 542 3.66 2.96 -36.80
CA THR A 542 2.38 2.26 -36.96
C THR A 542 1.79 1.97 -35.59
N ALA A 543 0.47 1.96 -35.47
CA ALA A 543 -0.18 1.75 -34.19
C ALA A 543 -0.04 0.29 -33.66
N PRO A 544 -0.05 0.05 -32.32
CA PRO A 544 -0.30 1.03 -31.26
C PRO A 544 0.83 2.05 -31.12
N SER A 545 0.49 3.33 -31.00
CA SER A 545 1.45 4.43 -30.86
C SER A 545 1.17 5.28 -29.63
N TRP A 546 2.25 5.81 -29.07
CA TRP A 546 2.23 6.86 -28.06
C TRP A 546 3.04 8.02 -28.60
N GLU A 547 2.43 9.19 -28.65
CA GLU A 547 3.02 10.38 -29.25
C GLU A 547 2.94 11.54 -28.27
N TYR A 548 4.09 12.07 -27.88
CA TYR A 548 4.15 13.30 -27.07
C TYR A 548 4.23 14.52 -27.97
N VAL A 549 3.43 15.53 -27.65
CA VAL A 549 3.48 16.85 -28.27
C VAL A 549 4.11 17.81 -27.28
N TRP A 550 5.39 18.09 -27.49
CA TRP A 550 6.09 19.15 -26.78
C TRP A 550 5.97 20.46 -27.55
N TRP A 551 5.84 20.39 -28.90
CA TRP A 551 5.70 21.61 -29.68
C TRP A 551 4.75 21.73 -30.89
N GLY A 552 4.10 22.91 -31.00
CA GLY A 552 3.63 23.47 -32.27
C GLY A 552 2.12 23.47 -32.59
N ILE A 553 1.23 23.01 -31.69
CA ILE A 553 -0.22 23.14 -31.90
C ILE A 553 -0.75 24.41 -31.23
N THR A 554 -1.40 25.26 -32.02
CA THR A 554 -2.07 26.48 -31.54
C THR A 554 -3.57 26.25 -31.60
N ALA A 555 -4.30 26.73 -30.60
CA ALA A 555 -5.75 26.69 -30.66
C ALA A 555 -6.24 27.63 -31.77
N ASP A 556 -7.31 27.23 -32.45
CA ASP A 556 -7.97 28.11 -33.42
C ASP A 556 -8.82 29.20 -32.75
N ALA A 557 -9.58 29.94 -33.58
CA ALA A 557 -10.45 31.02 -33.11
C ALA A 557 -11.48 30.54 -32.06
N ASP A 558 -11.95 29.30 -32.17
CA ASP A 558 -12.90 28.68 -31.24
C ASP A 558 -12.23 28.14 -29.98
N GLY A 559 -10.91 28.32 -29.85
CA GLY A 559 -10.11 27.81 -28.74
C GLY A 559 -9.90 26.31 -28.79
N ALA A 560 -10.05 25.68 -29.96
CA ALA A 560 -9.85 24.25 -30.15
C ALA A 560 -8.46 23.96 -30.71
N PHE A 561 -7.77 23.01 -30.09
CA PHE A 561 -6.54 22.42 -30.60
C PHE A 561 -6.88 21.29 -31.57
N THR A 562 -6.02 21.10 -32.57
CA THR A 562 -6.12 19.99 -33.52
C THR A 562 -4.79 19.25 -33.55
N TYR A 563 -4.83 17.93 -33.38
CA TYR A 563 -3.67 17.05 -33.44
C TYR A 563 -3.93 15.92 -34.43
N THR A 564 -3.03 15.72 -35.39
CA THR A 564 -3.07 14.58 -36.31
C THR A 564 -1.95 13.62 -35.96
N PHE A 565 -2.30 12.36 -35.76
CA PHE A 565 -1.32 11.32 -35.41
C PHE A 565 -0.24 11.18 -36.49
N VAL A 566 0.99 10.92 -36.04
CA VAL A 566 2.08 10.54 -36.91
C VAL A 566 1.96 9.06 -37.32
N ALA A 567 1.49 8.20 -36.43
CA ALA A 567 1.20 6.82 -36.76
C ALA A 567 -0.08 6.71 -37.61
N ALA A 568 -0.01 5.93 -38.69
CA ALA A 568 -1.19 5.50 -39.40
C ALA A 568 -1.81 4.27 -38.73
N ILE A 569 -3.12 4.14 -38.85
CA ILE A 569 -3.83 2.89 -38.55
C ILE A 569 -3.34 1.83 -39.56
N PRO A 570 -3.01 0.60 -39.14
CA PRO A 570 -2.59 -0.45 -40.05
C PRO A 570 -3.58 -0.65 -41.21
N PRO A 571 -3.13 -0.83 -42.46
CA PRO A 571 -4.02 -0.97 -43.62
C PRO A 571 -5.00 -2.15 -43.55
N ASP A 572 -4.66 -3.18 -42.78
CA ASP A 572 -5.45 -4.38 -42.54
C ASP A 572 -6.23 -4.34 -41.21
N ALA A 573 -6.18 -3.22 -40.49
CA ALA A 573 -6.91 -3.04 -39.24
C ALA A 573 -8.43 -3.08 -39.49
N SER A 574 -9.15 -3.60 -38.50
CA SER A 574 -10.61 -3.62 -38.51
C SER A 574 -11.17 -3.53 -37.08
N GLY A 575 -12.48 -3.35 -36.98
CA GLY A 575 -13.21 -3.29 -35.72
C GLY A 575 -13.06 -1.95 -35.01
N THR A 576 -13.22 -1.97 -33.69
CA THR A 576 -13.18 -0.78 -32.84
C THR A 576 -11.79 -0.50 -32.33
N TRP A 577 -11.39 0.77 -32.38
CA TRP A 577 -10.11 1.28 -31.88
C TRP A 577 -10.35 2.34 -30.82
N ALA A 578 -9.33 2.64 -30.03
CA ALA A 578 -9.39 3.65 -28.97
C ALA A 578 -8.33 4.74 -29.19
N VAL A 579 -8.71 5.98 -28.89
CA VAL A 579 -7.85 7.15 -28.83
C VAL A 579 -7.84 7.67 -27.40
N GLY A 580 -6.66 7.77 -26.81
CA GLY A 580 -6.43 8.28 -25.46
C GLY A 580 -5.77 9.65 -25.48
N ILE A 581 -6.16 10.54 -24.57
CA ILE A 581 -5.56 11.87 -24.37
C ILE A 581 -5.20 12.04 -22.90
N HIS A 582 -3.96 12.42 -22.65
CA HIS A 582 -3.46 12.77 -21.33
C HIS A 582 -2.79 14.14 -21.38
N ILE A 583 -3.12 15.02 -20.44
CA ILE A 583 -2.54 16.36 -20.35
C ILE A 583 -2.14 16.65 -18.89
N ALA A 584 -0.91 17.15 -18.72
CA ALA A 584 -0.36 17.60 -17.46
C ALA A 584 0.46 18.89 -17.65
N ARG A 585 0.59 19.66 -16.56
CA ARG A 585 1.49 20.80 -16.44
C ARG A 585 2.20 20.78 -15.09
N ASN A 586 3.41 21.33 -15.04
CA ASN A 586 4.25 21.34 -13.85
C ASN A 586 4.63 22.76 -13.45
N GLU A 587 4.99 22.90 -12.18
CA GLU A 587 5.74 24.06 -11.72
C GLU A 587 7.13 24.08 -12.39
N ASP A 588 7.49 25.19 -13.04
CA ASP A 588 8.74 25.32 -13.80
C ASP A 588 9.98 24.92 -12.98
N THR A 589 10.61 23.79 -13.32
CA THR A 589 12.05 23.70 -13.24
C THR A 589 12.60 23.84 -14.66
N PRO A 590 13.44 24.86 -14.96
CA PRO A 590 14.24 24.84 -16.17
C PRO A 590 14.95 23.49 -16.25
N GLU A 591 14.99 22.89 -17.45
CA GLU A 591 15.68 21.62 -17.69
C GLU A 591 17.11 21.70 -17.13
N GLY A 592 17.41 20.95 -16.06
CA GLY A 592 18.70 20.94 -15.39
C GLY A 592 18.86 21.83 -14.14
N GLN A 593 17.80 22.46 -13.62
CA GLN A 593 17.82 23.14 -12.31
C GLN A 593 16.77 22.55 -11.36
N ASP A 594 17.20 21.56 -10.56
CA ASP A 594 16.49 21.04 -9.38
C ASP A 594 16.48 22.07 -8.23
N THR A 595 16.04 23.31 -8.47
CA THR A 595 15.84 24.26 -7.38
C THR A 595 14.48 24.03 -6.73
N PRO A 596 14.41 23.81 -5.41
CA PRO A 596 13.15 23.81 -4.67
C PRO A 596 12.43 25.12 -4.92
N THR A 597 11.14 25.06 -5.15
CA THR A 597 10.29 26.24 -5.23
C THR A 597 10.46 27.04 -3.95
N GLN A 598 10.56 28.37 -4.09
CA GLN A 598 10.85 29.24 -2.95
C GLN A 598 9.73 29.09 -1.91
N LEU A 599 9.98 28.31 -0.87
CA LEU A 599 8.98 27.91 0.13
C LEU A 599 8.40 29.05 0.94
N TYR A 600 9.15 30.13 1.06
CA TYR A 600 8.88 31.22 1.96
C TYR A 600 9.30 32.52 1.29
N ASP A 601 8.33 33.40 1.12
CA ASP A 601 8.55 34.77 0.68
C ASP A 601 8.89 35.63 1.90
N ARG A 602 10.17 35.93 2.05
CA ARG A 602 10.70 36.80 3.11
C ARG A 602 10.14 38.23 3.06
N THR A 603 9.67 38.66 1.88
CA THR A 603 9.18 40.02 1.65
C THR A 603 7.76 40.19 2.14
N THR A 604 6.94 39.14 2.00
CA THR A 604 5.56 39.12 2.50
C THR A 604 5.40 38.37 3.82
N ASP A 605 6.46 37.72 4.30
CA ASP A 605 6.48 36.86 5.50
C ASP A 605 5.45 35.72 5.39
N ARG A 606 5.42 35.05 4.24
CA ARG A 606 4.42 34.00 3.94
C ARG A 606 5.06 32.77 3.32
N PHE A 607 4.59 31.59 3.73
CA PHE A 607 4.88 30.36 3.02
C PHE A 607 4.12 30.32 1.69
N LEU A 608 4.78 29.88 0.63
CA LEU A 608 4.21 29.70 -0.70
C LEU A 608 3.75 28.25 -0.87
N TRP A 609 2.56 28.06 -1.44
CA TRP A 609 2.04 26.72 -1.77
C TRP A 609 2.98 26.05 -2.80
N PRO A 610 3.29 24.74 -2.67
CA PRO A 610 2.68 23.72 -1.80
C PRO A 610 3.13 23.67 -0.33
N TYR A 611 3.73 24.72 0.23
CA TYR A 611 4.26 24.83 1.61
C TYR A 611 5.45 23.92 1.89
N THR A 612 5.51 22.78 1.21
CA THR A 612 6.49 21.71 1.39
C THR A 612 7.46 21.61 0.22
N GLY A 613 7.33 22.47 -0.81
CA GLY A 613 8.32 22.71 -1.87
C GLY A 613 8.59 21.54 -2.79
N GLU A 614 7.72 20.53 -2.73
CA GLU A 614 7.69 19.47 -3.70
C GLU A 614 7.18 19.98 -5.05
N PRO A 615 7.66 19.41 -6.17
CA PRO A 615 7.08 19.72 -7.46
C PRO A 615 5.63 19.25 -7.49
N VAL A 616 4.71 20.14 -7.86
CA VAL A 616 3.29 19.79 -8.07
C VAL A 616 2.99 19.67 -9.56
N MET A 617 2.31 18.59 -9.91
CA MET A 617 1.82 18.30 -11.25
C MET A 617 0.29 18.41 -11.28
N GLU A 618 -0.20 19.38 -12.05
CA GLU A 618 -1.62 19.57 -12.32
C GLU A 618 -2.01 18.77 -13.56
N THR A 619 -2.96 17.84 -13.43
CA THR A 619 -3.36 16.95 -14.52
C THR A 619 -4.84 17.02 -14.83
N ALA A 620 -5.18 16.77 -16.08
CA ALA A 620 -6.56 16.52 -16.48
C ALA A 620 -6.94 15.05 -16.21
N PRO A 621 -8.21 14.76 -15.91
CA PRO A 621 -8.72 13.40 -16.09
C PRO A 621 -8.45 12.93 -17.52
N ASP A 622 -7.90 11.73 -17.67
CA ASP A 622 -7.61 11.15 -18.98
C ASP A 622 -8.91 10.98 -19.80
N VAL A 623 -8.84 11.22 -21.11
CA VAL A 623 -9.95 10.97 -22.04
C VAL A 623 -9.64 9.74 -22.87
N VAL A 624 -10.57 8.80 -22.95
CA VAL A 624 -10.50 7.66 -23.88
C VAL A 624 -11.78 7.60 -24.70
N ALA A 625 -11.64 7.63 -26.03
CA ALA A 625 -12.76 7.57 -26.96
C ALA A 625 -12.62 6.40 -27.92
N TYR A 626 -13.74 5.72 -28.19
CA TYR A 626 -13.78 4.55 -29.08
C TYR A 626 -14.32 4.93 -30.45
N VAL A 627 -13.66 4.45 -31.50
CA VAL A 627 -14.00 4.72 -32.90
C VAL A 627 -14.14 3.42 -33.68
N ASP A 628 -15.17 3.35 -34.53
CA ASP A 628 -15.36 2.26 -35.48
C ASP A 628 -14.59 2.58 -36.77
N LEU A 629 -13.58 1.77 -37.10
CA LEU A 629 -12.75 2.01 -38.29
C LEU A 629 -13.55 1.97 -39.60
N ALA A 630 -14.70 1.28 -39.63
CA ALA A 630 -15.55 1.23 -40.81
C ALA A 630 -16.30 2.55 -41.05
N ALA A 631 -16.64 3.27 -39.97
CA ALA A 631 -17.40 4.51 -40.02
C ALA A 631 -16.52 5.72 -40.38
N GLY A 632 -15.29 5.75 -39.88
CA GLY A 632 -14.28 6.75 -40.27
C GLY A 632 -14.26 8.04 -39.44
N ARG A 633 -15.14 8.20 -38.44
CA ARG A 633 -15.09 9.28 -37.43
C ARG A 633 -15.82 8.92 -36.13
N LEU A 634 -15.57 9.68 -35.07
CA LEU A 634 -16.25 9.58 -33.78
C LEU A 634 -17.75 9.87 -33.90
N GLY A 635 -18.57 9.14 -33.15
CA GLY A 635 -20.02 9.31 -33.10
C GLY A 635 -20.78 8.60 -34.24
N GLU A 636 -20.07 7.91 -35.13
CA GLU A 636 -20.65 7.06 -36.16
C GLU A 636 -20.28 5.58 -35.96
N GLY A 637 -21.01 4.70 -36.67
CA GLY A 637 -20.82 3.27 -36.59
C GLY A 637 -21.30 2.71 -35.26
N ASN A 638 -20.80 1.52 -34.90
CA ASN A 638 -21.14 0.86 -33.65
C ASN A 638 -19.86 0.47 -32.92
N PRO A 639 -19.07 1.43 -32.41
CA PRO A 639 -17.87 1.12 -31.66
C PRO A 639 -18.24 0.28 -30.43
N VAL A 640 -17.49 -0.79 -30.19
CA VAL A 640 -17.61 -1.65 -29.01
C VAL A 640 -16.49 -1.28 -28.04
N PRO A 641 -16.80 -0.61 -26.91
CA PRO A 641 -15.82 -0.32 -25.88
C PRO A 641 -15.14 -1.59 -25.35
N ARG A 642 -13.94 -1.43 -24.81
CA ARG A 642 -13.31 -2.52 -24.06
C ARG A 642 -14.18 -2.89 -22.87
N ARG A 643 -14.21 -4.19 -22.54
CA ARG A 643 -14.90 -4.69 -21.34
C ARG A 643 -14.36 -4.01 -20.07
N LYS A 644 -15.26 -3.69 -19.13
CA LYS A 644 -14.90 -3.28 -17.77
C LYS A 644 -14.62 -4.54 -16.93
N VAL A 645 -13.43 -4.62 -16.34
CA VAL A 645 -13.01 -5.77 -15.49
C VAL A 645 -12.89 -5.36 -14.04
N VAL A 646 -12.37 -4.16 -13.79
CA VAL A 646 -12.19 -3.60 -12.46
C VAL A 646 -12.81 -2.21 -12.44
N ASP A 647 -13.09 -1.73 -11.24
CA ASP A 647 -13.73 -0.44 -11.02
C ASP A 647 -12.76 0.50 -10.30
N PHE A 648 -12.44 1.65 -10.90
CA PHE A 648 -11.32 2.50 -10.44
C PHE A 648 -11.60 3.13 -9.07
N ASP A 649 -12.86 3.40 -8.76
CA ASP A 649 -13.28 3.88 -7.44
C ASP A 649 -12.89 2.89 -6.35
N ARG A 650 -12.88 1.59 -6.67
CA ARG A 650 -12.45 0.54 -5.75
C ARG A 650 -10.95 0.60 -5.47
N CYS A 651 -10.13 1.00 -6.45
CA CYS A 651 -8.71 1.29 -6.25
C CYS A 651 -8.53 2.52 -5.35
N ASN A 652 -9.30 3.58 -5.60
CA ASN A 652 -9.24 4.84 -4.87
C ASN A 652 -9.73 4.73 -3.41
N ARG A 653 -10.49 3.69 -3.05
CA ARG A 653 -10.77 3.37 -1.63
C ARG A 653 -9.49 3.21 -0.81
N CYS A 654 -8.45 2.60 -1.39
CA CYS A 654 -7.15 2.44 -0.74
C CYS A 654 -6.17 3.55 -1.12
N HIS A 655 -6.20 4.02 -2.37
CA HIS A 655 -5.19 4.92 -2.93
C HIS A 655 -5.54 6.41 -2.92
N ASP A 656 -6.75 6.77 -2.47
CA ASP A 656 -7.32 8.13 -2.52
C ASP A 656 -7.44 8.67 -3.95
N ARG A 657 -6.35 9.21 -4.50
CA ARG A 657 -6.20 9.56 -5.92
C ARG A 657 -5.07 8.75 -6.50
N ARG A 658 -5.39 7.60 -7.09
CA ARG A 658 -4.37 6.80 -7.77
C ARG A 658 -3.99 7.46 -9.09
N ALA A 659 -2.79 8.02 -9.13
CA ALA A 659 -2.20 8.51 -10.36
C ALA A 659 -0.86 7.80 -10.63
N PHE A 660 -0.64 7.32 -11.85
CA PHE A 660 0.60 6.65 -12.27
C PHE A 660 1.32 7.45 -13.35
N HIS A 661 2.63 7.23 -13.49
CA HIS A 661 3.48 8.00 -14.40
C HIS A 661 3.32 9.51 -14.12
N ASP A 662 3.05 10.30 -15.14
CA ASP A 662 2.87 11.74 -15.07
C ASP A 662 1.43 12.12 -14.70
N GLY A 663 0.85 11.42 -13.73
CA GLY A 663 -0.46 11.74 -13.19
C GLY A 663 -1.65 11.19 -14.00
N ARG A 664 -1.47 10.06 -14.70
CA ARG A 664 -2.54 9.31 -15.39
C ARG A 664 -3.45 8.60 -14.38
N THR A 665 -4.75 8.70 -14.57
CA THR A 665 -5.79 8.25 -13.63
C THR A 665 -6.91 7.41 -14.27
N SER A 666 -6.76 6.89 -15.49
CA SER A 666 -7.76 6.03 -16.14
C SER A 666 -7.25 4.60 -16.36
N LEU A 667 -8.08 3.61 -16.00
CA LEU A 667 -7.82 2.21 -16.32
C LEU A 667 -7.90 1.92 -17.81
N GLU A 668 -8.83 2.57 -18.50
CA GLU A 668 -9.00 2.49 -19.95
C GLU A 668 -7.75 2.97 -20.67
N LEU A 669 -7.10 4.02 -20.17
CA LEU A 669 -5.81 4.48 -20.70
C LEU A 669 -4.69 3.49 -20.35
N CYS A 670 -4.63 3.02 -19.10
CA CYS A 670 -3.59 2.08 -18.66
C CYS A 670 -3.49 0.83 -19.56
N VAL A 671 -4.63 0.21 -19.89
CA VAL A 671 -4.66 -1.01 -20.73
C VAL A 671 -4.25 -0.77 -22.18
N MET A 672 -4.31 0.46 -22.69
CA MET A 672 -3.84 0.78 -24.06
C MET A 672 -2.31 0.64 -24.16
N CYS A 673 -1.60 0.76 -23.04
CA CYS A 673 -0.16 0.56 -22.94
C CYS A 673 0.25 -0.74 -22.23
N HIS A 674 -0.54 -1.22 -21.27
CA HIS A 674 -0.26 -2.43 -20.49
C HIS A 674 -0.99 -3.65 -21.05
N ALA A 675 -0.74 -3.96 -22.33
CA ALA A 675 -1.38 -5.05 -23.05
C ALA A 675 -0.53 -6.35 -23.04
N GLY A 676 -1.02 -7.39 -23.71
CA GLY A 676 -0.54 -8.77 -23.55
C GLY A 676 0.94 -9.00 -23.84
N GLY A 677 1.52 -8.27 -24.79
CA GLY A 677 2.94 -8.36 -25.14
C GLY A 677 3.75 -7.14 -24.73
N THR A 678 3.33 -6.43 -23.69
CA THR A 678 4.14 -5.35 -23.10
C THR A 678 4.95 -5.87 -21.91
N THR A 679 6.24 -5.58 -21.92
CA THR A 679 7.24 -5.93 -20.92
C THR A 679 8.08 -4.72 -20.51
N ASP A 680 8.85 -4.86 -19.45
CA ASP A 680 9.81 -3.84 -19.00
C ASP A 680 11.16 -3.89 -19.73
N TRP A 681 11.29 -4.69 -20.81
CA TRP A 681 12.56 -4.94 -21.51
C TRP A 681 13.30 -3.64 -21.87
N ASN A 682 12.59 -2.64 -22.40
CA ASN A 682 13.18 -1.36 -22.82
C ASN A 682 13.80 -0.56 -21.68
N ARG A 683 13.46 -0.87 -20.43
CA ARG A 683 13.94 -0.18 -19.23
C ARG A 683 14.97 -0.98 -18.46
N ARG A 684 15.26 -2.19 -18.92
CA ARG A 684 16.28 -3.03 -18.30
C ARG A 684 17.66 -2.62 -18.79
N PRO A 685 18.68 -2.65 -17.91
CA PRO A 685 20.05 -2.34 -18.29
C PRO A 685 20.49 -3.12 -19.51
N LYS A 686 21.16 -2.46 -20.46
CA LYS A 686 21.65 -3.08 -21.69
C LYS A 686 23.15 -3.31 -21.67
N ASP A 687 23.60 -4.38 -22.31
CA ASP A 687 25.01 -4.62 -22.60
C ASP A 687 25.45 -3.84 -23.85
N ALA A 688 26.74 -3.91 -24.19
CA ALA A 688 27.30 -3.25 -25.36
C ALA A 688 26.70 -3.72 -26.70
N SER A 689 26.00 -4.86 -26.71
CA SER A 689 25.31 -5.41 -27.89
C SER A 689 23.85 -4.97 -27.97
N GLY A 690 23.36 -4.19 -27.00
CA GLY A 690 21.96 -3.77 -26.91
C GLY A 690 21.03 -4.83 -26.32
N ASN A 691 21.55 -5.97 -25.83
CA ASN A 691 20.74 -6.98 -25.14
C ASN A 691 20.56 -6.62 -23.67
N THR A 692 19.54 -7.17 -23.01
CA THR A 692 19.44 -7.06 -21.56
C THR A 692 20.69 -7.65 -20.89
N ASN A 693 21.35 -6.84 -20.07
CA ASN A 693 22.52 -7.24 -19.30
C ASN A 693 22.09 -8.11 -18.12
N LEU A 694 22.28 -9.42 -18.25
CA LEU A 694 22.00 -10.40 -17.18
C LEU A 694 23.16 -10.57 -16.20
N SER A 695 24.32 -9.97 -16.48
CA SER A 695 25.53 -10.17 -15.67
C SER A 695 25.53 -9.26 -14.44
N GLN A 696 25.80 -9.84 -13.26
CA GLN A 696 25.98 -9.06 -12.03
C GLN A 696 27.34 -8.34 -12.07
N VAL A 697 27.41 -7.21 -12.76
CA VAL A 697 28.52 -6.25 -12.63
C VAL A 697 28.06 -5.17 -11.66
N LEU A 698 28.85 -4.86 -10.64
CA LEU A 698 28.54 -3.81 -9.67
C LEU A 698 29.59 -2.71 -9.79
N SER A 699 29.48 -1.88 -10.84
CA SER A 699 30.09 -0.56 -10.86
C SER A 699 28.98 0.51 -10.88
N PRO A 700 29.26 1.76 -10.46
CA PRO A 700 28.30 2.86 -10.56
C PRO A 700 27.78 3.11 -11.98
N ASP A 701 28.55 2.70 -13.00
CA ASP A 701 28.31 3.04 -14.41
C ASP A 701 27.86 1.84 -15.26
N SER A 702 27.81 0.63 -14.69
CA SER A 702 27.33 -0.57 -15.41
C SER A 702 26.88 -1.65 -14.42
N PHE A 703 25.59 -1.92 -14.41
CA PHE A 703 24.98 -3.03 -13.66
C PHE A 703 24.03 -3.84 -14.53
N GLY A 704 23.91 -5.14 -14.23
CA GLY A 704 22.91 -6.01 -14.85
C GLY A 704 21.62 -6.09 -14.03
N THR A 705 20.64 -6.83 -14.53
CA THR A 705 19.34 -6.99 -13.88
C THR A 705 19.45 -7.66 -12.51
N TYR A 706 18.73 -7.14 -11.51
CA TYR A 706 18.64 -7.72 -10.16
C TYR A 706 18.03 -9.14 -10.08
N ASP A 707 17.18 -9.52 -11.04
CA ASP A 707 16.47 -10.81 -11.08
C ASP A 707 17.06 -11.80 -12.10
N GLY A 708 18.09 -11.40 -12.87
CA GLY A 708 18.80 -12.28 -13.80
C GLY A 708 17.94 -12.81 -14.95
N ILE A 709 16.88 -12.09 -15.33
CA ILE A 709 16.00 -12.43 -16.45
C ILE A 709 15.98 -11.31 -17.48
N GLU A 710 15.63 -11.68 -18.71
CA GLU A 710 15.59 -10.74 -19.82
C GLU A 710 14.55 -9.64 -19.64
N GLU A 711 13.35 -9.99 -19.20
CA GLU A 711 12.21 -9.07 -19.11
C GLU A 711 11.13 -9.59 -18.16
N ARG A 712 10.23 -8.69 -17.75
CA ARG A 712 9.01 -8.97 -17.00
C ARG A 712 7.81 -8.47 -17.74
N SER A 713 6.73 -9.26 -17.72
CA SER A 713 5.47 -8.77 -18.21
C SER A 713 4.98 -7.59 -17.39
N VAL A 714 4.60 -6.51 -18.07
CA VAL A 714 3.83 -5.41 -17.50
C VAL A 714 2.39 -5.43 -18.00
N HIS A 715 1.91 -6.55 -18.54
CA HIS A 715 0.51 -6.76 -18.87
C HIS A 715 -0.35 -6.47 -17.62
N LEU A 716 -1.35 -5.60 -17.74
CA LEU A 716 -2.02 -5.01 -16.57
C LEU A 716 -2.54 -6.04 -15.57
N LYS A 717 -3.16 -7.13 -16.05
CA LYS A 717 -3.68 -8.21 -15.18
C LYS A 717 -2.58 -8.93 -14.41
N VAL A 718 -1.39 -9.05 -14.98
CA VAL A 718 -0.22 -9.69 -14.35
C VAL A 718 0.42 -8.72 -13.37
N LEU A 719 0.67 -7.49 -13.81
CA LEU A 719 1.34 -6.46 -13.02
C LEU A 719 0.58 -6.15 -11.74
N ILE A 720 -0.72 -5.86 -11.82
CA ILE A 720 -1.54 -5.47 -10.67
C ILE A 720 -1.65 -6.62 -9.65
N HIS A 721 -1.86 -7.86 -10.10
CA HIS A 721 -1.93 -9.01 -9.20
C HIS A 721 -0.58 -9.30 -8.52
N ARG A 722 0.55 -9.21 -9.25
CA ARG A 722 1.87 -9.44 -8.64
C ARG A 722 2.23 -8.37 -7.63
N ILE A 723 2.00 -7.09 -7.93
CA ILE A 723 2.21 -5.98 -6.99
C ILE A 723 1.46 -6.23 -5.67
N HIS A 724 0.19 -6.64 -5.73
CA HIS A 724 -0.62 -6.85 -4.52
C HIS A 724 -0.43 -8.23 -3.87
N THR A 725 0.17 -9.19 -4.59
CA THR A 725 0.65 -10.44 -3.98
C THR A 725 1.92 -10.18 -3.16
N GLY A 726 2.87 -9.42 -3.73
CA GLY A 726 4.08 -8.92 -3.07
C GLY A 726 4.75 -9.88 -2.09
N ALA A 727 4.79 -9.51 -0.81
CA ALA A 727 5.50 -10.22 0.26
C ALA A 727 4.90 -11.58 0.66
N ARG A 728 3.72 -11.94 0.15
CA ARG A 728 2.99 -13.13 0.57
C ARG A 728 3.78 -14.44 0.38
N ILE A 729 3.51 -15.38 1.27
CA ILE A 729 4.06 -16.74 1.26
C ILE A 729 2.92 -17.75 1.19
N GLY A 730 3.24 -19.00 0.87
CA GLY A 730 2.26 -20.08 0.74
C GLY A 730 1.76 -20.27 -0.69
N SER A 731 0.52 -20.74 -0.85
CA SER A 731 -0.08 -21.09 -2.15
C SER A 731 -0.28 -19.89 -3.06
N ALA A 732 -0.59 -18.71 -2.51
CA ALA A 732 -0.63 -17.42 -3.20
C ALA A 732 0.66 -16.64 -2.90
N SER A 733 1.73 -16.96 -3.63
CA SER A 733 3.02 -16.29 -3.51
C SER A 733 3.75 -16.20 -4.85
N LEU A 734 4.70 -15.26 -4.93
CA LEU A 734 5.54 -15.06 -6.11
C LEU A 734 6.81 -15.94 -6.11
N GLY A 735 6.75 -17.14 -5.52
CA GLY A 735 7.94 -17.95 -5.21
C GLY A 735 8.92 -18.20 -6.38
N LEU A 736 8.44 -18.44 -7.61
CA LEU A 736 9.28 -18.63 -8.80
C LEU A 736 9.73 -17.31 -9.45
N SER A 737 9.19 -16.18 -9.00
CA SER A 737 9.46 -14.85 -9.55
C SER A 737 10.22 -13.96 -8.58
N ARG A 738 10.72 -14.47 -7.45
CA ARG A 738 11.49 -13.70 -6.48
C ARG A 738 12.96 -13.51 -6.91
N PRO A 739 13.52 -12.29 -6.81
CA PRO A 739 12.84 -11.04 -6.48
C PRO A 739 11.92 -10.58 -7.62
N PHE A 740 10.69 -10.17 -7.29
CA PHE A 740 9.77 -9.55 -8.24
C PHE A 740 10.13 -8.08 -8.41
N THR A 741 10.95 -7.83 -9.43
CA THR A 741 11.37 -6.49 -9.82
C THR A 741 10.80 -6.09 -11.17
N ALA A 742 10.43 -4.81 -11.33
CA ALA A 742 10.12 -4.24 -12.64
C ALA A 742 10.93 -2.96 -12.86
N TYR A 743 11.31 -2.67 -14.10
CA TYR A 743 12.09 -1.47 -14.43
C TYR A 743 11.20 -0.40 -15.07
N GLY A 744 11.35 0.86 -14.65
CA GLY A 744 10.48 1.94 -15.10
C GLY A 744 11.02 3.35 -14.82
N TRP A 745 10.21 4.38 -15.11
CA TRP A 745 10.55 5.81 -14.99
C TRP A 745 10.03 6.40 -13.67
N PRO A 746 10.83 7.20 -12.94
CA PRO A 746 10.69 8.66 -13.00
C PRO A 746 12.02 9.43 -12.94
N GLY A 747 12.21 10.42 -13.82
CA GLY A 747 13.32 11.38 -13.73
C GLY A 747 14.64 10.98 -14.41
N GLY A 748 14.60 10.20 -15.50
CA GLY A 748 15.72 10.12 -16.43
C GLY A 748 16.80 9.06 -16.17
N GLN A 749 16.55 8.05 -15.32
CA GLN A 749 17.42 6.85 -15.21
C GLN A 749 16.59 5.57 -14.98
N ASP A 750 17.07 4.43 -15.52
CA ASP A 750 16.49 3.09 -15.40
C ASP A 750 16.51 2.60 -13.94
N LYS A 751 15.40 2.82 -13.21
CA LYS A 751 15.28 2.39 -11.81
C LYS A 751 14.51 1.07 -11.71
N ALA A 752 15.08 0.14 -10.96
CA ALA A 752 14.39 -1.08 -10.54
C ALA A 752 13.44 -0.77 -9.38
N PHE A 753 12.20 -1.23 -9.50
CA PHE A 753 11.20 -1.24 -8.44
C PHE A 753 11.10 -2.64 -7.87
N PHE A 754 11.24 -2.79 -6.55
CA PHE A 754 11.05 -4.04 -5.84
C PHE A 754 9.63 -4.08 -5.29
N PHE A 755 8.89 -5.13 -5.63
CA PHE A 755 7.51 -5.30 -5.18
C PHE A 755 7.34 -6.45 -4.18
N ASP A 756 8.43 -7.16 -3.87
CA ASP A 756 8.44 -8.27 -2.90
C ASP A 756 8.13 -7.85 -1.45
N GLU A 757 8.11 -6.55 -1.18
CA GLU A 757 7.83 -5.96 0.13
C GLU A 757 6.40 -5.47 0.28
N ILE A 758 5.67 -5.32 -0.83
CA ILE A 758 4.33 -4.79 -0.80
C ILE A 758 3.42 -5.81 -0.11
N THR A 759 2.70 -5.32 0.90
CA THR A 759 1.67 -6.09 1.58
C THR A 759 0.32 -5.45 1.29
N LEU A 760 -0.57 -6.18 0.60
CA LEU A 760 -1.96 -5.75 0.48
C LEU A 760 -2.59 -5.77 1.88
N PRO A 761 -3.19 -4.66 2.36
CA PRO A 761 -3.67 -4.58 3.73
C PRO A 761 -4.84 -5.51 4.08
N ARG A 762 -5.54 -6.02 3.05
CA ARG A 762 -6.62 -7.02 3.11
C ARG A 762 -6.16 -8.32 2.44
N GLY A 763 -6.87 -9.43 2.65
CA GLY A 763 -6.63 -10.69 1.94
C GLY A 763 -6.75 -10.56 0.42
N VAL A 764 -5.82 -11.18 -0.33
CA VAL A 764 -5.83 -11.23 -1.82
C VAL A 764 -6.87 -12.19 -2.38
N ASP A 765 -7.49 -12.98 -1.50
CA ASP A 765 -8.59 -13.89 -1.77
C ASP A 765 -9.92 -13.15 -2.03
N ASN A 766 -10.05 -11.88 -1.61
CA ASN A 766 -11.25 -11.11 -1.91
C ASN A 766 -11.14 -10.37 -3.25
N CYS A 767 -11.54 -11.04 -4.35
CA CYS A 767 -11.50 -10.46 -5.69
C CYS A 767 -12.36 -9.19 -5.84
N ALA A 768 -13.46 -9.09 -5.08
CA ALA A 768 -14.39 -7.95 -5.11
C ALA A 768 -13.76 -6.65 -4.57
N ILE A 769 -12.56 -6.72 -3.96
CA ILE A 769 -11.78 -5.51 -3.63
C ILE A 769 -11.55 -4.66 -4.88
N CYS A 770 -11.32 -5.27 -6.05
CA CYS A 770 -11.03 -4.55 -7.31
C CYS A 770 -12.04 -4.86 -8.43
N HIS A 771 -12.46 -6.12 -8.56
CA HIS A 771 -13.24 -6.60 -9.72
C HIS A 771 -14.67 -6.10 -9.70
N ASP A 772 -15.17 -5.68 -10.86
CA ASP A 772 -16.59 -5.31 -11.01
C ASP A 772 -17.46 -6.56 -11.15
N GLY A 773 -18.56 -6.65 -10.40
CA GLY A 773 -19.40 -7.86 -10.34
C GLY A 773 -18.61 -9.17 -10.22
N THR A 774 -18.92 -10.13 -11.11
CA THR A 774 -18.28 -11.46 -11.20
C THR A 774 -17.19 -11.54 -12.27
N THR A 775 -16.63 -10.41 -12.72
CA THR A 775 -15.62 -10.38 -13.80
C THR A 775 -14.33 -11.15 -13.49
N PHE A 776 -14.10 -11.55 -12.24
CA PHE A 776 -13.00 -12.43 -11.83
C PHE A 776 -13.23 -13.90 -12.18
N GLU A 777 -14.47 -14.30 -12.46
CA GLU A 777 -14.81 -15.67 -12.82
C GLU A 777 -14.19 -16.05 -14.17
N ILE A 778 -13.71 -17.29 -14.26
CA ILE A 778 -12.93 -17.80 -15.39
C ILE A 778 -13.73 -17.84 -16.71
N GLU A 779 -15.06 -17.94 -16.65
CA GLU A 779 -15.96 -17.87 -17.80
C GLU A 779 -15.86 -16.51 -18.52
N ASN A 780 -15.52 -15.46 -17.78
CA ASN A 780 -15.30 -14.13 -18.34
C ASN A 780 -13.92 -13.99 -19.02
N ILE A 781 -13.07 -15.01 -18.88
CA ILE A 781 -11.82 -15.17 -19.62
C ILE A 781 -12.10 -15.89 -20.94
N LEU A 782 -12.78 -15.19 -21.85
CA LEU A 782 -13.26 -15.75 -23.13
C LEU A 782 -12.10 -16.25 -24.01
N PRO A 783 -11.99 -17.57 -24.26
CA PRO A 783 -10.96 -18.14 -25.13
C PRO A 783 -11.06 -17.58 -26.55
N GLY A 784 -9.94 -17.17 -27.13
CA GLY A 784 -9.87 -16.60 -28.49
C GLY A 784 -10.17 -15.10 -28.59
N LEU A 785 -10.67 -14.46 -27.52
CA LEU A 785 -10.81 -13.00 -27.43
C LEU A 785 -9.73 -12.36 -26.56
N GLN A 786 -9.19 -13.09 -25.57
CA GLN A 786 -8.11 -12.58 -24.72
C GLN A 786 -6.72 -12.93 -25.28
N GLN A 787 -5.79 -11.97 -25.23
CA GLN A 787 -4.42 -12.16 -25.68
C GLN A 787 -3.63 -12.96 -24.62
N PRO A 788 -2.78 -13.90 -25.06
CA PRO A 788 -1.75 -14.47 -24.20
C PRO A 788 -0.84 -13.37 -23.64
N THR A 789 -0.20 -13.67 -22.51
CA THR A 789 0.89 -12.85 -22.00
C THR A 789 2.21 -13.27 -22.64
N PHE A 790 2.85 -12.35 -23.35
CA PHE A 790 4.20 -12.52 -23.88
C PHE A 790 5.18 -11.85 -22.92
N ALA A 791 6.09 -12.65 -22.39
CA ALA A 791 7.25 -12.18 -21.62
C ALA A 791 8.21 -13.35 -21.43
N ASN A 792 9.44 -13.19 -21.88
CA ASN A 792 10.54 -14.07 -21.57
C ASN A 792 11.11 -13.76 -20.18
N GLU A 793 10.40 -14.26 -19.16
CA GLU A 793 10.84 -14.14 -17.76
C GLU A 793 11.91 -15.18 -17.41
N THR A 794 12.92 -15.34 -18.27
CA THR A 794 14.04 -16.26 -18.09
C THR A 794 15.37 -15.60 -18.45
N GLY A 795 16.47 -16.12 -17.90
CA GLY A 795 17.84 -15.69 -18.26
C GLY A 795 18.46 -16.48 -19.42
N ASN A 796 17.74 -17.44 -20.02
CA ASN A 796 18.32 -18.39 -20.98
C ASN A 796 17.95 -18.10 -22.44
N ARG A 797 17.14 -17.07 -22.67
CA ARG A 797 16.70 -16.63 -24.00
C ARG A 797 16.85 -15.11 -24.02
N LEU A 798 17.27 -14.57 -25.18
CA LEU A 798 17.45 -13.15 -25.43
C LEU A 798 16.83 -12.79 -26.78
N HIS A 799 16.12 -11.66 -26.87
CA HIS A 799 15.48 -11.14 -28.09
C HIS A 799 16.46 -10.61 -29.15
N GLY A 800 17.76 -10.53 -28.85
CA GLY A 800 18.78 -10.14 -29.83
C GLY A 800 18.74 -8.64 -30.18
N GLY A 801 18.73 -7.78 -29.15
CA GLY A 801 18.82 -6.33 -29.28
C GLY A 801 17.52 -5.65 -29.71
N THR A 802 16.39 -6.36 -29.63
CA THR A 802 15.07 -5.79 -29.90
C THR A 802 14.05 -6.19 -28.84
N ALA A 803 13.04 -5.36 -28.60
CA ALA A 803 11.93 -5.58 -27.69
C ALA A 803 10.70 -6.22 -28.37
N VAL A 804 10.88 -6.73 -29.60
CA VAL A 804 9.82 -7.30 -30.44
C VAL A 804 9.70 -8.80 -30.20
N HIS A 805 8.48 -9.25 -29.86
CA HIS A 805 8.21 -10.67 -29.70
C HIS A 805 8.08 -11.40 -31.05
N ALA A 806 8.82 -12.50 -31.22
CA ALA A 806 8.75 -13.30 -32.44
C ALA A 806 7.43 -14.10 -32.51
N ALA A 807 6.94 -14.38 -33.73
CA ALA A 807 5.65 -15.06 -33.97
C ALA A 807 5.50 -16.48 -33.37
N ARG A 808 6.55 -17.04 -32.78
CA ARG A 808 6.57 -18.36 -32.11
C ARG A 808 7.24 -18.31 -30.73
N GLU A 809 7.38 -17.12 -30.18
CA GLU A 809 7.87 -17.00 -28.82
C GLU A 809 6.86 -17.64 -27.85
N PRO A 810 7.33 -18.39 -26.83
CA PRO A 810 6.44 -18.92 -25.81
C PRO A 810 5.64 -17.79 -25.18
N SER A 811 4.36 -18.04 -24.96
CA SER A 811 3.47 -17.15 -24.24
C SER A 811 2.73 -17.94 -23.19
N THR A 812 2.25 -17.23 -22.17
CA THR A 812 1.37 -17.82 -21.15
C THR A 812 -0.08 -17.57 -21.57
N PRO A 813 -0.89 -18.62 -21.76
CA PRO A 813 -2.29 -18.48 -22.10
C PRO A 813 -3.10 -17.64 -21.09
N PRO A 814 -4.23 -17.04 -21.50
CA PRO A 814 -4.89 -15.99 -20.74
C PRO A 814 -5.30 -16.34 -19.31
N ILE A 815 -5.83 -17.55 -19.05
CA ILE A 815 -6.26 -17.98 -17.71
C ILE A 815 -5.02 -18.24 -16.85
N GLN A 816 -4.07 -19.03 -17.36
CA GLN A 816 -2.82 -19.37 -16.68
C GLN A 816 -2.04 -18.11 -16.30
N ALA A 817 -1.99 -17.09 -17.16
CA ALA A 817 -1.34 -15.82 -16.88
C ALA A 817 -2.01 -15.05 -15.73
N ALA A 818 -3.34 -15.07 -15.65
CA ALA A 818 -4.08 -14.42 -14.56
C ALA A 818 -3.84 -15.13 -13.22
N CYS A 819 -3.90 -16.47 -13.20
CA CYS A 819 -3.72 -17.27 -11.99
C CYS A 819 -2.27 -17.25 -11.48
N SER A 820 -1.29 -17.39 -12.38
CA SER A 820 0.14 -17.38 -12.03
C SER A 820 0.65 -16.01 -11.58
N ALA A 821 -0.13 -14.94 -11.75
CA ALA A 821 0.19 -13.63 -11.20
C ALA A 821 0.11 -13.58 -9.66
N CYS A 822 -0.67 -14.47 -9.03
CA CYS A 822 -0.70 -14.66 -7.57
C CYS A 822 -0.12 -16.03 -7.16
N HIS A 823 -0.35 -17.05 -7.98
CA HIS A 823 0.02 -18.44 -7.70
C HIS A 823 1.30 -18.86 -8.42
N ASN A 824 2.38 -18.10 -8.25
CA ASN A 824 3.64 -18.36 -8.93
C ASN A 824 4.55 -19.33 -8.15
N THR A 825 4.06 -20.55 -7.93
CA THR A 825 4.80 -21.60 -7.20
C THR A 825 5.12 -22.77 -8.11
N ARG A 826 6.12 -23.58 -7.74
CA ARG A 826 6.47 -24.81 -8.48
C ARG A 826 5.28 -25.78 -8.58
N ALA A 827 4.47 -25.88 -7.52
CA ALA A 827 3.30 -26.74 -7.49
C ALA A 827 2.25 -26.27 -8.50
N ASN A 828 1.94 -24.97 -8.50
CA ASN A 828 0.97 -24.38 -9.42
C ASN A 828 1.45 -24.42 -10.87
N ALA A 829 2.75 -24.15 -11.13
CA ALA A 829 3.33 -24.27 -12.46
C ALA A 829 3.21 -25.71 -13.00
N THR A 830 3.49 -26.72 -12.17
CA THR A 830 3.35 -28.14 -12.54
C THR A 830 1.89 -28.53 -12.77
N HIS A 831 0.98 -28.03 -11.94
CA HIS A 831 -0.45 -28.28 -12.10
C HIS A 831 -0.97 -27.66 -13.41
N SER A 832 -0.74 -26.36 -13.62
CA SER A 832 -1.24 -25.64 -14.79
C SER A 832 -0.72 -26.21 -16.12
N SER A 833 0.53 -26.69 -16.17
CA SER A 833 1.10 -27.29 -17.39
C SER A 833 0.50 -28.64 -17.76
N GLN A 834 -0.13 -29.37 -16.82
CA GLN A 834 -0.84 -30.62 -17.11
C GLN A 834 -2.19 -30.39 -17.81
N TYR A 835 -2.76 -29.19 -17.65
CA TYR A 835 -4.08 -28.82 -18.18
C TYR A 835 -4.00 -27.76 -19.29
N THR A 836 -2.80 -27.52 -19.81
CA THR A 836 -2.56 -26.58 -20.91
C THR A 836 -1.86 -27.33 -22.03
N THR A 837 -2.45 -27.38 -23.23
CA THR A 837 -1.81 -28.04 -24.37
C THR A 837 -0.62 -27.23 -24.90
N ILE A 838 0.20 -27.84 -25.74
CA ILE A 838 1.33 -27.14 -26.38
C ILE A 838 0.86 -26.00 -27.31
N GLU A 839 -0.36 -26.09 -27.82
CA GLU A 839 -1.04 -25.04 -28.60
C GLU A 839 -1.68 -23.95 -27.71
N GLY A 840 -1.56 -24.05 -26.38
CA GLY A 840 -2.10 -23.08 -25.42
C GLY A 840 -3.59 -23.24 -25.13
N VAL A 841 -4.18 -24.42 -25.38
CA VAL A 841 -5.59 -24.69 -25.04
C VAL A 841 -5.71 -25.01 -23.54
N GLU A 842 -6.53 -24.25 -22.83
CA GLU A 842 -6.66 -24.29 -21.36
C GLU A 842 -7.86 -25.14 -20.92
N GLY A 843 -7.62 -26.18 -20.12
CA GLY A 843 -8.61 -27.12 -19.58
C GLY A 843 -9.10 -26.80 -18.16
N CYS A 844 -8.99 -25.54 -17.72
CA CYS A 844 -9.23 -25.14 -16.33
C CYS A 844 -10.72 -24.99 -15.96
N LEU A 845 -11.55 -24.58 -16.93
CA LEU A 845 -12.96 -24.23 -16.73
C LEU A 845 -13.83 -25.33 -16.08
N PRO A 846 -13.71 -26.63 -16.43
CA PRO A 846 -14.54 -27.68 -15.81
C PRO A 846 -14.38 -27.82 -14.29
N CYS A 847 -13.24 -27.41 -13.73
CA CYS A 847 -12.94 -27.51 -12.30
C CYS A 847 -13.06 -26.17 -11.59
N HIS A 848 -12.54 -25.10 -12.21
CA HIS A 848 -12.45 -23.76 -11.60
C HIS A 848 -13.55 -22.79 -12.06
N GLY A 849 -14.41 -23.21 -12.98
CA GLY A 849 -15.61 -22.48 -13.35
C GLY A 849 -16.59 -22.33 -12.20
N LYS A 850 -17.52 -21.39 -12.33
CA LYS A 850 -18.59 -21.11 -11.36
C LYS A 850 -19.38 -22.36 -10.96
N ASP A 851 -19.57 -23.29 -11.90
CA ASP A 851 -20.28 -24.57 -11.70
C ASP A 851 -19.31 -25.75 -11.48
N GLY A 852 -18.02 -25.48 -11.36
CA GLY A 852 -16.96 -26.47 -11.20
C GLY A 852 -16.83 -27.00 -9.77
N THR A 853 -16.10 -28.10 -9.60
CA THR A 853 -15.88 -28.76 -8.30
C THR A 853 -15.05 -27.93 -7.31
N SER A 854 -14.31 -26.93 -7.82
CA SER A 854 -13.45 -26.00 -7.07
C SER A 854 -13.57 -24.61 -7.67
N ALA A 855 -14.82 -24.12 -7.80
CA ALA A 855 -15.13 -22.78 -8.27
C ALA A 855 -14.31 -21.70 -7.54
N LEU A 856 -13.95 -20.61 -8.23
CA LEU A 856 -13.11 -19.56 -7.66
C LEU A 856 -13.72 -18.91 -6.43
N SER A 857 -15.02 -18.65 -6.44
CA SER A 857 -15.77 -18.11 -5.29
C SER A 857 -15.64 -19.00 -4.04
N VAL A 858 -15.73 -20.32 -4.21
CA VAL A 858 -15.57 -21.30 -3.13
C VAL A 858 -14.12 -21.37 -2.66
N ALA A 859 -13.16 -21.46 -3.60
CA ALA A 859 -11.74 -21.61 -3.28
C ALA A 859 -11.15 -20.40 -2.55
N HIS A 860 -11.69 -19.20 -2.80
CA HIS A 860 -11.25 -17.95 -2.19
C HIS A 860 -12.20 -17.43 -1.10
N GLY A 861 -13.25 -18.17 -0.75
CA GLY A 861 -14.19 -17.78 0.32
C GLY A 861 -14.94 -16.47 0.03
N ILE A 862 -15.23 -16.20 -1.25
CA ILE A 862 -15.99 -15.02 -1.68
C ILE A 862 -17.47 -15.37 -1.52
N GLU A 863 -18.18 -14.63 -0.67
CA GLU A 863 -19.64 -14.74 -0.60
C GLU A 863 -20.23 -14.47 -1.98
N GLU A 864 -21.13 -15.34 -2.46
CA GLU A 864 -21.83 -15.12 -3.72
C GLU A 864 -22.53 -13.75 -3.64
N VAL A 865 -22.05 -12.82 -4.46
CA VAL A 865 -22.74 -11.54 -4.67
C VAL A 865 -24.07 -11.93 -5.29
N THR A 866 -25.13 -11.88 -4.48
CA THR A 866 -26.48 -12.17 -4.96
C THR A 866 -26.78 -11.12 -6.04
N PRO A 867 -27.23 -11.55 -7.24
CA PRO A 867 -27.40 -10.66 -8.39
C PRO A 867 -28.40 -9.53 -8.16
#